data_AF-A0A1I8H5E9-F1
#
_entry.id   AF-A0A1I8H5E9-F1
#
_cell.length_a   1.000
_cell.length_b   1.000
_cell.length_c   1.000
_cell.angle_alpha   90.00
_cell.angle_beta   90.00
_cell.angle_gamma   90.00
#
_symmetry.space_group_name_H-M   'P 1'
#
loop_
_entity.id
_entity.type
_entity.pdbx_description
1 polymer ?
#
loop_
_entity_poly.entity_id
_entity_poly.type
_entity_poly.pdbx_seq_one_letter_code
_entity_poly.pdbx_strand_id
1 'polypeptide(L)'
;MRSDAVLVLLWLMAFRVPKPGHSAKVPEPKICRSLRITNSDYKQLKNVSYLHEILSRKVDGCQFVNGDLHVHFLGSHFTGVTIDRNIYEMNTSFLDSIREVSGRVVITGLGIKRLELRNLRAIRGFIYSQSPSHPLYALEIGYCNTPTQILMPKLVSIQGPGVMFSTSMDIHLYCQLTRKISWSEVFEHKEQHLLDAVTHLNNMTNSSLKPADQANICSHLPECPDDCPMSKEGHRLCWSSTECQMVSKCRKRSCHSCYTRPTGEEECCDNSCLGGCRSFQPSECRACRSVLLAGRCAHSCRNNSYDAAYSRINTAQDSLMQAGNVCVDQCPRDFVIDSNHKYCIVECPDGQMPISGICTPCSVAGVRQGCYVCKDGFQRTLTEEFLGKYSNCSTLAPTELKFKKVLSIDGNQLRLGPLDADSGIWNLKSVRAILVEKFVIKNIPEHIGSLSFLKNLVQVSGHLFVDDCRITHFGFASLKYVSCFGLRNVRGLCARWFPFNFAAKLQDLKEHWPSETDKERSFDNTSEVCRNAVCDPQCRDECWGPGPDMCVACRNFEVDGRCYATCQEAGRYNLSGECQECHSECEGGCSSPSASECERCSNLEEDGKCVAACSSREMRADSKGRCYSVASARLLTVGIGVGLLILVLLVLLPVAYVHYRRRMRKYEIVDLDEYLTDPSNPNAMAKLLIVNDDDVMKQKEIGSGAFGTVYKGILRSSTNKGVRELPVAIKVLRGHSPKLGQELLNEASMLARVQHPCCIRLVALCLTQEPQLITALMPRGCLLEFLRAHRNQIGAERMLRWGLQVAEGMEYLESLGIVHRDLAARNVLLQTPDQVRITDFGLARLLDMSEGEFIQTAGLLPVKWLGVECFESGLFSHKSDVWSYGVLLWEICTFGESPYNPYGIRSVEDITGLLKKGIRLNQPDICSIDFYNILLSCWLPHPESRPSFRDMVGTMNDCLACPSKYIAAASRGIFSDKEVEMTTFGAAIPVDYARRRVNAYIANPVHPNLVISVRRPTNVAAYCRFLDQQRA
;
A
#
# COMPACT_ATOMS: atom_id res chain seq x y z
N MET A 1 48.03 -34.69 50.51
CA MET A 1 46.71 -34.37 49.92
C MET A 1 46.27 -32.94 50.26
N ARG A 2 47.13 -31.96 49.96
CA ARG A 2 46.92 -30.51 50.16
C ARG A 2 47.63 -29.75 49.03
N SER A 3 47.40 -30.20 47.79
CA SER A 3 48.13 -29.72 46.61
C SER A 3 47.21 -29.42 45.42
N ASP A 4 45.98 -29.96 45.39
CA ASP A 4 45.05 -29.79 44.25
C ASP A 4 44.04 -28.65 44.43
N ALA A 5 43.92 -28.06 45.63
CA ALA A 5 43.01 -26.93 45.86
C ALA A 5 43.61 -25.57 45.46
N VAL A 6 44.94 -25.46 45.38
CA VAL A 6 45.63 -24.20 45.04
C VAL A 6 45.70 -23.99 43.53
N LEU A 7 45.80 -25.06 42.73
CA LEU A 7 45.76 -24.96 41.27
C LEU A 7 44.39 -24.53 40.74
N VAL A 8 43.29 -24.98 41.37
CA VAL A 8 41.93 -24.59 40.95
C VAL A 8 41.64 -23.11 41.25
N LEU A 9 42.18 -22.56 42.34
CA LEU A 9 42.06 -21.14 42.67
C LEU A 9 42.92 -20.23 41.79
N LEU A 10 44.11 -20.69 41.35
CA LEU A 10 44.92 -19.94 40.39
C LEU A 10 44.36 -20.01 38.96
N TRP A 11 43.68 -21.09 38.59
CA TRP A 11 43.02 -21.22 37.28
C TRP A 11 41.79 -20.30 37.15
N LEU A 12 41.03 -20.09 38.24
CA LEU A 12 39.87 -19.18 38.26
C LEU A 12 40.24 -17.69 38.31
N MET A 13 41.46 -17.32 38.72
CA MET A 13 41.90 -15.91 38.71
C MET A 13 42.58 -15.47 37.40
N ALA A 14 42.99 -16.41 36.54
CA ALA A 14 43.68 -16.11 35.27
C ALA A 14 42.72 -15.80 34.09
N PHE A 15 41.42 -16.10 34.22
CA PHE A 15 40.39 -15.71 33.25
C PHE A 15 39.41 -14.70 33.85
N ARG A 16 39.93 -13.52 34.24
CA ARG A 16 39.12 -12.30 34.09
C ARG A 16 39.00 -12.05 32.59
N VAL A 17 37.95 -12.61 31.99
CA VAL A 17 37.33 -11.99 30.81
C VAL A 17 37.16 -10.53 31.19
N PRO A 18 37.74 -9.57 30.44
CA PRO A 18 37.42 -8.17 30.70
C PRO A 18 35.90 -8.09 30.62
N LYS A 19 35.24 -7.66 31.70
CA LYS A 19 33.88 -7.12 31.59
C LYS A 19 33.93 -6.27 30.32
N PRO A 20 33.04 -6.47 29.33
CA PRO A 20 32.96 -5.51 28.25
C PRO A 20 32.76 -4.19 28.97
N GLY A 21 33.81 -3.35 28.94
CA GLY A 21 33.68 -1.98 29.37
C GLY A 21 32.42 -1.50 28.68
N HIS A 22 31.56 -0.79 29.39
CA HIS A 22 30.64 0.09 28.71
C HIS A 22 31.52 0.92 27.78
N SER A 23 31.63 0.48 26.51
CA SER A 23 32.06 1.32 25.42
C SER A 23 31.14 2.50 25.59
N ALA A 24 31.69 3.65 25.94
CA ALA A 24 30.93 4.88 26.01
C ALA A 24 30.05 4.88 24.76
N LYS A 25 28.73 4.68 24.96
CA LYS A 25 27.78 4.54 23.85
C LYS A 25 28.05 5.77 23.01
N VAL A 26 28.55 5.59 21.78
CA VAL A 26 28.75 6.72 20.87
C VAL A 26 27.38 7.42 20.84
N PRO A 27 27.26 8.67 21.30
CA PRO A 27 25.96 9.29 21.46
C PRO A 27 25.26 9.25 20.12
N GLU A 28 24.07 8.64 20.08
CA GLU A 28 23.30 8.54 18.85
C GLU A 28 23.05 9.95 18.31
N PRO A 29 23.19 10.17 17.00
CA PRO A 29 23.04 11.50 16.44
C PRO A 29 21.58 11.95 16.57
N LYS A 30 21.36 13.21 16.96
CA LYS A 30 20.02 13.76 17.14
C LYS A 30 19.34 13.97 15.78
N ILE A 31 18.17 13.38 15.62
CA ILE A 31 17.34 13.46 14.41
C ILE A 31 16.12 14.32 14.72
N CYS A 32 15.79 15.25 13.83
CA CYS A 32 14.65 16.16 13.97
C CYS A 32 13.71 16.04 12.77
N ARG A 33 12.46 16.47 12.94
CA ARG A 33 11.51 16.67 11.84
C ARG A 33 11.90 17.89 10.98
N SER A 34 11.09 18.23 9.98
CA SER A 34 11.21 19.48 9.22
C SER A 34 11.41 20.68 10.13
N LEU A 35 12.42 21.50 9.84
CA LEU A 35 12.75 22.69 10.63
C LEU A 35 12.32 23.94 9.89
N ARG A 36 11.72 24.89 10.63
CA ARG A 36 11.34 26.20 10.09
C ARG A 36 11.90 27.34 10.93
N ILE A 37 12.87 28.04 10.36
CA ILE A 37 13.61 29.15 10.95
C ILE A 37 13.05 30.46 10.40
N THR A 38 12.41 31.26 11.28
CA THR A 38 11.79 32.54 10.91
C THR A 38 11.91 33.54 12.05
N ASN A 39 11.80 34.84 11.75
CA ASN A 39 11.78 35.90 12.76
C ASN A 39 10.39 36.11 13.42
N SER A 40 9.51 35.11 13.38
CA SER A 40 8.11 35.27 13.82
C SER A 40 8.01 35.66 15.30
N ASP A 41 8.83 35.07 16.16
CA ASP A 41 8.85 35.31 17.61
C ASP A 41 9.39 36.71 17.99
N TYR A 42 10.25 37.29 17.14
CA TYR A 42 10.77 38.64 17.36
C TYR A 42 9.73 39.73 17.17
N LYS A 43 8.73 39.51 16.30
CA LYS A 43 7.69 40.52 16.03
C LYS A 43 6.92 40.96 17.28
N GLN A 44 6.81 40.08 18.28
CA GLN A 44 6.11 40.36 19.53
C GLN A 44 7.01 40.99 20.59
N LEU A 45 8.26 40.57 20.67
CA LEU A 45 9.13 40.87 21.83
C LEU A 45 10.25 41.85 21.52
N LYS A 46 10.55 42.09 20.23
CA LYS A 46 11.62 42.97 19.73
C LYS A 46 12.98 42.76 20.44
N ASN A 47 13.27 41.51 20.83
CA ASN A 47 14.49 41.15 21.54
C ASN A 47 15.27 40.10 20.74
N VAL A 48 16.47 40.46 20.28
CA VAL A 48 17.32 39.62 19.43
C VAL A 48 17.93 38.46 20.20
N SER A 49 18.37 38.69 21.44
CA SER A 49 18.94 37.64 22.29
C SER A 49 17.91 36.55 22.58
N TYR A 50 16.66 36.95 22.85
CA TYR A 50 15.56 36.02 23.06
C TYR A 50 15.17 35.28 21.77
N LEU A 51 15.14 35.98 20.62
CA LEU A 51 14.94 35.32 19.32
C LEU A 51 16.03 34.26 19.08
N HIS A 52 17.29 34.62 19.29
CA HIS A 52 18.41 33.71 19.14
C HIS A 52 18.25 32.50 20.07
N GLU A 53 17.86 32.70 21.33
CA GLU A 53 17.60 31.62 22.27
C GLU A 53 16.50 30.67 21.80
N ILE A 54 15.36 31.19 21.33
CA ILE A 54 14.27 30.36 20.78
C ILE A 54 14.73 29.57 19.56
N LEU A 55 15.39 30.24 18.60
CA LEU A 55 15.87 29.59 17.39
C LEU A 55 16.94 28.54 17.71
N SER A 56 17.80 28.82 18.68
CA SER A 56 18.80 27.86 19.19
C SER A 56 18.12 26.64 19.82
N ARG A 57 17.08 26.84 20.64
CA ARG A 57 16.31 25.73 21.23
C ARG A 57 15.58 24.90 20.17
N LYS A 58 15.05 25.54 19.11
CA LYS A 58 14.39 24.85 17.98
C LYS A 58 15.35 23.92 17.22
N VAL A 59 16.65 24.21 17.21
CA VAL A 59 17.68 23.46 16.49
C VAL A 59 18.60 22.68 17.43
N ASP A 60 18.40 22.78 18.75
CA ASP A 60 19.34 22.35 19.78
C ASP A 60 19.90 20.94 19.53
N GLY A 61 21.19 20.85 19.21
CA GLY A 61 21.89 19.59 18.95
C GLY A 61 21.45 18.81 17.71
N CYS A 62 20.56 19.34 16.87
CA CYS A 62 20.00 18.66 15.70
C CYS A 62 21.06 18.39 14.63
N GLN A 63 21.32 17.12 14.31
CA GLN A 63 22.32 16.75 13.31
C GLN A 63 21.71 16.31 11.98
N PHE A 64 20.55 15.64 12.02
CA PHE A 64 19.88 15.11 10.83
C PHE A 64 18.45 15.61 10.78
N VAL A 65 18.11 16.36 9.73
CA VAL A 65 16.73 16.82 9.49
C VAL A 65 16.04 15.80 8.60
N ASN A 66 15.10 15.04 9.16
CA ASN A 66 14.26 14.10 8.44
C ASN A 66 12.99 14.83 7.93
N GLY A 67 13.16 15.63 6.87
CA GLY A 67 12.15 16.53 6.31
C GLY A 67 12.81 17.73 5.63
N ASP A 68 12.05 18.81 5.48
CA ASP A 68 12.50 20.05 4.83
C ASP A 68 13.13 21.02 5.85
N LEU A 69 14.17 21.74 5.45
CA LEU A 69 14.74 22.87 6.19
C LEU A 69 14.34 24.19 5.52
N HIS A 70 13.50 24.95 6.20
CA HIS A 70 12.97 26.23 5.74
C HIS A 70 13.62 27.38 6.52
N VAL A 71 14.41 28.22 5.85
CA VAL A 71 14.90 29.50 6.40
C VAL A 71 14.19 30.64 5.68
N HIS A 72 13.19 31.25 6.33
CA HIS A 72 12.29 32.22 5.69
C HIS A 72 12.20 33.52 6.48
N PHE A 73 12.36 34.65 5.80
CA PHE A 73 12.16 36.00 6.36
C PHE A 73 13.00 36.32 7.60
N LEU A 74 14.16 35.70 7.78
CA LEU A 74 15.03 35.96 8.92
C LEU A 74 15.70 37.33 8.76
N GLY A 75 15.38 38.29 9.64
CA GLY A 75 15.89 39.67 9.58
C GLY A 75 15.19 40.60 8.57
N SER A 76 14.14 40.13 7.89
CA SER A 76 13.39 40.88 6.87
C SER A 76 11.88 40.91 7.16
N HIS A 77 11.18 41.97 6.73
CA HIS A 77 9.72 42.05 6.80
C HIS A 77 9.05 41.37 5.59
N PHE A 78 7.83 40.85 5.79
CA PHE A 78 7.05 40.13 4.76
C PHE A 78 6.76 40.96 3.49
N THR A 79 6.83 42.30 3.59
CA THR A 79 6.63 43.24 2.48
C THR A 79 7.89 43.50 1.67
N GLY A 80 9.04 42.94 2.08
CA GLY A 80 10.34 43.18 1.46
C GLY A 80 10.83 44.61 1.67
N VAL A 81 12.15 44.80 1.62
CA VAL A 81 12.88 46.09 1.60
C VAL A 81 13.33 46.66 2.95
N THR A 82 12.59 46.55 4.06
CA THR A 82 13.10 47.07 5.35
C THR A 82 13.94 46.03 6.11
N ILE A 83 15.26 46.28 6.19
CA ILE A 83 16.20 45.51 7.02
C ILE A 83 15.99 45.92 8.49
N ASP A 84 15.74 44.96 9.37
CA ASP A 84 15.86 45.21 10.80
C ASP A 84 17.33 45.21 11.19
N ARG A 85 17.89 46.40 11.42
CA ARG A 85 19.30 46.57 11.78
C ARG A 85 19.69 45.82 13.07
N ASN A 86 18.75 45.55 13.97
CA ASN A 86 19.04 44.81 15.20
C ASN A 86 19.28 43.32 14.92
N ILE A 87 18.65 42.75 13.89
CA ILE A 87 18.79 41.32 13.53
C ILE A 87 19.89 41.11 12.48
N TYR A 88 20.26 42.14 11.71
CA TYR A 88 21.20 41.98 10.59
C TYR A 88 22.54 41.31 10.98
N GLU A 89 23.08 41.62 12.17
CA GLU A 89 24.32 41.04 12.69
C GLU A 89 24.11 39.79 13.57
N MET A 90 22.89 39.23 13.62
CA MET A 90 22.59 38.07 14.45
C MET A 90 23.41 36.86 14.00
N ASN A 91 24.03 36.19 14.99
CA ASN A 91 24.77 34.95 14.76
C ASN A 91 23.81 33.80 14.39
N THR A 92 24.14 33.04 13.34
CA THR A 92 23.35 31.88 12.87
C THR A 92 24.03 30.53 13.13
N SER A 93 25.14 30.50 13.89
CA SER A 93 25.89 29.28 14.22
C SER A 93 25.11 28.20 14.95
N PHE A 94 23.93 28.49 15.51
CA PHE A 94 23.04 27.45 16.03
C PHE A 94 22.62 26.43 14.95
N LEU A 95 22.65 26.81 13.67
CA LEU A 95 22.41 25.94 12.52
C LEU A 95 23.60 25.05 12.16
N ASP A 96 24.80 25.34 12.67
CA ASP A 96 26.01 24.57 12.37
C ASP A 96 25.97 23.15 12.97
N SER A 97 25.01 22.84 13.84
CA SER A 97 24.78 21.47 14.28
C SER A 97 24.30 20.54 13.15
N ILE A 98 23.60 21.11 12.15
CA ILE A 98 22.96 20.37 11.06
C ILE A 98 24.02 19.83 10.09
N ARG A 99 23.94 18.53 9.81
CA ARG A 99 24.86 17.81 8.93
C ARG A 99 24.19 17.32 7.66
N GLU A 100 22.94 16.89 7.73
CA GLU A 100 22.22 16.38 6.55
C GLU A 100 20.73 16.73 6.61
N VAL A 101 20.14 16.93 5.43
CA VAL A 101 18.71 17.20 5.25
C VAL A 101 18.16 16.18 4.26
N SER A 102 17.15 15.40 4.66
CA SER A 102 16.53 14.38 3.80
C SER A 102 15.55 14.97 2.78
N GLY A 103 14.91 16.08 3.10
CA GLY A 103 14.02 16.81 2.21
C GLY A 103 14.75 17.91 1.46
N ARG A 104 14.06 19.04 1.31
CA ARG A 104 14.55 20.24 0.61
C ARG A 104 15.12 21.26 1.59
N VAL A 105 16.03 22.08 1.09
CA VAL A 105 16.50 23.29 1.78
C VAL A 105 15.94 24.49 1.03
N VAL A 106 15.10 25.29 1.69
CA VAL A 106 14.44 26.46 1.09
C VAL A 106 14.83 27.70 1.87
N ILE A 107 15.60 28.58 1.22
CA ILE A 107 16.13 29.81 1.81
C ILE A 107 15.48 31.00 1.09
N THR A 108 14.62 31.74 1.78
CA THR A 108 14.01 32.94 1.18
C THR A 108 13.89 34.13 2.12
N GLY A 109 13.89 35.34 1.55
CA GLY A 109 13.60 36.55 2.32
C GLY A 109 14.64 36.90 3.37
N LEU A 110 15.93 36.63 3.14
CA LEU A 110 16.95 36.93 4.15
C LEU A 110 17.20 38.44 4.30
N GLY A 111 17.36 38.86 5.55
CA GLY A 111 17.74 40.20 6.00
C GLY A 111 18.83 40.13 7.08
N ILE A 112 19.75 39.18 6.94
CA ILE A 112 20.88 38.94 7.84
C ILE A 112 22.18 38.99 7.05
N LYS A 113 23.28 39.34 7.69
CA LYS A 113 24.59 39.46 7.04
C LYS A 113 25.13 38.11 6.58
N ARG A 114 25.00 37.08 7.42
CA ARG A 114 25.56 35.75 7.19
C ARG A 114 24.61 34.65 7.65
N LEU A 115 24.27 33.75 6.73
CA LEU A 115 23.61 32.48 7.02
C LEU A 115 24.66 31.36 6.98
N GLU A 116 24.97 30.80 8.14
CA GLU A 116 26.02 29.80 8.30
C GLU A 116 25.40 28.40 8.45
N LEU A 117 25.71 27.51 7.51
CA LEU A 117 25.37 26.07 7.52
C LEU A 117 26.68 25.28 7.36
N ARG A 118 27.66 25.56 8.22
CA ARG A 118 29.07 25.16 8.01
C ARG A 118 29.30 23.66 8.03
N ASN A 119 28.42 22.90 8.70
CA ASN A 119 28.54 21.46 8.79
C ASN A 119 27.58 20.67 7.89
N LEU A 120 26.73 21.35 7.12
CA LEU A 120 25.84 20.70 6.17
C LEU A 120 26.66 20.02 5.07
N ARG A 121 26.46 18.71 4.89
CA ARG A 121 27.24 17.84 4.02
C ARG A 121 26.45 17.32 2.83
N ALA A 122 25.18 16.99 3.04
CA ALA A 122 24.33 16.42 2.00
C ALA A 122 22.88 16.91 2.09
N ILE A 123 22.28 17.13 0.92
CA ILE A 123 20.84 17.41 0.75
C ILE A 123 20.26 16.30 -0.14
N ARG A 124 19.35 15.50 0.40
CA ARG A 124 18.81 14.33 -0.33
C ARG A 124 17.68 14.73 -1.27
N GLY A 125 16.90 15.76 -0.94
CA GLY A 125 15.83 16.27 -1.79
C GLY A 125 14.70 15.28 -2.04
N PHE A 126 14.38 14.41 -1.07
CA PHE A 126 13.17 13.60 -1.13
C PHE A 126 11.94 14.51 -1.03
N ILE A 127 10.99 14.35 -1.96
CA ILE A 127 9.78 15.17 -2.00
C ILE A 127 8.75 14.54 -1.07
N TYR A 128 8.55 15.16 0.10
CA TYR A 128 7.54 14.72 1.09
C TYR A 128 6.15 15.37 0.87
N SER A 129 6.03 16.35 -0.02
CA SER A 129 4.81 17.14 -0.27
C SER A 129 4.39 17.10 -1.75
N GLN A 130 3.22 16.52 -2.02
CA GLN A 130 2.56 16.58 -3.33
C GLN A 130 1.89 17.95 -3.51
N SER A 131 2.65 18.99 -3.85
CA SER A 131 2.08 20.27 -4.29
C SER A 131 2.15 20.38 -5.83
N PRO A 132 1.02 20.40 -6.56
CA PRO A 132 0.98 20.32 -8.03
C PRO A 132 1.49 21.56 -8.79
N SER A 133 2.04 22.58 -8.12
CA SER A 133 2.13 23.95 -8.68
C SER A 133 3.54 24.46 -9.02
N HIS A 134 4.64 23.82 -8.60
CA HIS A 134 5.99 24.25 -8.96
C HIS A 134 6.94 23.06 -9.13
N PRO A 135 7.91 23.09 -10.07
CA PRO A 135 8.99 22.13 -10.08
C PRO A 135 9.74 22.20 -8.74
N LEU A 136 9.76 21.10 -8.00
CA LEU A 136 10.34 21.05 -6.66
C LEU A 136 11.85 20.80 -6.80
N TYR A 137 12.69 21.70 -6.29
CA TYR A 137 14.15 21.56 -6.27
C TYR A 137 14.66 21.18 -4.87
N ALA A 138 15.80 20.51 -4.80
CA ALA A 138 16.43 20.07 -3.55
C ALA A 138 16.99 21.25 -2.74
N LEU A 139 17.52 22.26 -3.42
CA LEU A 139 17.91 23.55 -2.84
C LEU A 139 17.24 24.68 -3.62
N GLU A 140 16.49 25.53 -2.92
CA GLU A 140 15.88 26.73 -3.47
C GLU A 140 16.37 27.96 -2.70
N ILE A 141 16.87 28.96 -3.44
CA ILE A 141 17.30 30.25 -2.90
C ILE A 141 16.59 31.36 -3.66
N GLY A 142 15.84 32.22 -2.98
CA GLY A 142 15.10 33.29 -3.64
C GLY A 142 14.64 34.41 -2.72
N TYR A 143 14.19 35.53 -3.29
CA TYR A 143 13.72 36.71 -2.54
C TYR A 143 14.73 37.26 -1.52
N CYS A 144 16.03 37.03 -1.73
CA CYS A 144 17.10 37.44 -0.81
C CYS A 144 17.72 38.75 -1.28
N ASN A 145 16.99 39.85 -1.10
CA ASN A 145 17.29 41.16 -1.70
C ASN A 145 18.31 42.00 -0.91
N THR A 146 18.85 41.46 0.17
CA THR A 146 19.77 42.19 1.05
C THR A 146 21.18 41.59 0.93
N PRO A 147 22.24 42.37 1.12
CA PRO A 147 23.62 41.86 1.12
C PRO A 147 23.80 40.80 2.20
N THR A 148 23.74 39.54 1.77
CA THR A 148 23.76 38.34 2.62
C THR A 148 24.77 37.37 2.03
N GLN A 149 25.63 36.78 2.85
CA GLN A 149 26.44 35.63 2.45
C GLN A 149 25.79 34.34 2.96
N ILE A 150 25.71 33.34 2.09
CA ILE A 150 25.24 32.00 2.45
C ILE A 150 26.44 31.05 2.38
N LEU A 151 26.78 30.43 3.51
CA LEU A 151 27.98 29.61 3.66
C LEU A 151 27.62 28.14 3.87
N MET A 152 28.01 27.28 2.92
CA MET A 152 27.86 25.82 2.98
C MET A 152 29.18 25.09 2.65
N PRO A 153 30.29 25.40 3.33
CA PRO A 153 31.64 24.92 2.98
C PRO A 153 31.81 23.40 2.91
N LYS A 154 31.05 22.64 3.71
CA LYS A 154 31.15 21.17 3.75
C LYS A 154 30.13 20.45 2.87
N LEU A 155 29.32 21.18 2.10
CA LEU A 155 28.33 20.58 1.21
C LEU A 155 29.03 19.88 0.05
N VAL A 156 28.85 18.56 -0.03
CA VAL A 156 29.53 17.69 -1.00
C VAL A 156 28.57 16.92 -1.89
N SER A 157 27.27 16.85 -1.57
CA SER A 157 26.30 16.11 -2.39
C SER A 157 24.88 16.68 -2.32
N ILE A 158 24.25 16.80 -3.49
CA ILE A 158 22.81 16.99 -3.66
C ILE A 158 22.29 15.81 -4.50
N GLN A 159 21.40 14.99 -3.93
CA GLN A 159 20.85 13.80 -4.63
C GLN A 159 19.53 14.09 -5.35
N GLY A 160 18.69 14.96 -4.79
CA GLY A 160 17.37 15.28 -5.31
C GLY A 160 17.41 16.29 -6.46
N PRO A 161 16.26 16.73 -6.99
CA PRO A 161 16.19 17.56 -8.19
C PRO A 161 16.98 18.89 -8.05
N GLY A 162 18.12 19.01 -8.72
CA GLY A 162 18.90 20.24 -8.99
C GLY A 162 18.99 21.31 -7.88
N VAL A 163 19.31 22.53 -8.31
CA VAL A 163 19.26 23.75 -7.48
C VAL A 163 18.45 24.80 -8.25
N MET A 164 17.66 25.61 -7.57
CA MET A 164 16.92 26.71 -8.18
C MET A 164 17.25 28.04 -7.50
N PHE A 165 17.54 29.04 -8.32
CA PHE A 165 17.50 30.44 -7.92
C PHE A 165 16.20 31.04 -8.43
N SER A 166 15.39 31.60 -7.54
CA SER A 166 14.05 32.06 -7.87
C SER A 166 13.86 33.54 -7.53
N THR A 167 13.00 34.23 -8.31
CA THR A 167 12.50 35.58 -8.01
C THR A 167 13.59 36.68 -8.02
N SER A 168 13.79 37.41 -6.92
CA SER A 168 14.76 38.51 -6.80
C SER A 168 15.86 38.23 -5.78
N MET A 169 17.08 38.68 -6.07
CA MET A 169 18.27 38.45 -5.23
C MET A 169 19.19 39.67 -5.18
N ASP A 170 19.98 39.77 -4.12
CA ASP A 170 21.11 40.69 -4.02
C ASP A 170 22.20 40.31 -5.02
N ILE A 171 22.80 41.33 -5.62
CA ILE A 171 23.80 41.22 -6.67
C ILE A 171 25.06 40.48 -6.21
N HIS A 172 25.53 40.72 -4.97
CA HIS A 172 26.74 40.09 -4.45
C HIS A 172 26.50 38.62 -4.13
N LEU A 173 25.36 38.29 -3.51
CA LEU A 173 24.97 36.91 -3.24
C LEU A 173 24.83 36.10 -4.55
N TYR A 174 24.14 36.67 -5.54
CA TYR A 174 23.96 36.03 -6.84
C TYR A 174 25.29 35.76 -7.54
N CYS A 175 26.17 36.77 -7.60
CA CYS A 175 27.49 36.63 -8.20
C CYS A 175 28.39 35.62 -7.45
N GLN A 176 28.33 35.59 -6.11
CA GLN A 176 29.03 34.59 -5.30
C GLN A 176 28.59 33.17 -5.68
N LEU A 177 27.28 32.90 -5.71
CA LEU A 177 26.73 31.57 -5.95
C LEU A 177 26.87 31.09 -7.40
N THR A 178 26.96 32.00 -8.37
CA THR A 178 27.06 31.66 -9.81
C THR A 178 28.51 31.62 -10.33
N ARG A 179 29.44 32.36 -9.71
CA ARG A 179 30.83 32.49 -10.22
C ARG A 179 31.90 31.83 -9.34
N LYS A 180 31.63 31.60 -8.06
CA LYS A 180 32.61 31.04 -7.12
C LYS A 180 32.30 29.61 -6.67
N ILE A 181 31.11 29.10 -7.03
CA ILE A 181 30.66 27.74 -6.71
C ILE A 181 30.44 26.95 -7.99
N SER A 182 31.01 25.75 -8.04
CA SER A 182 30.75 24.77 -9.10
C SER A 182 29.68 23.78 -8.64
N TRP A 183 28.43 24.02 -9.02
CA TRP A 183 27.29 23.16 -8.65
C TRP A 183 27.39 21.75 -9.25
N SER A 184 28.01 21.62 -10.42
CA SER A 184 28.25 20.33 -11.06
C SER A 184 29.17 19.41 -10.24
N GLU A 185 30.00 19.94 -9.35
CA GLU A 185 30.81 19.14 -8.41
C GLU A 185 29.99 18.62 -7.22
N VAL A 186 28.84 19.23 -6.91
CA VAL A 186 27.95 18.86 -5.79
C VAL A 186 26.81 17.95 -6.25
N PHE A 187 26.39 18.02 -7.52
CA PHE A 187 25.33 17.15 -8.06
C PHE A 187 25.74 15.68 -8.11
N GLU A 188 24.87 14.78 -7.64
CA GLU A 188 25.12 13.33 -7.67
C GLU A 188 24.89 12.73 -9.07
N HIS A 189 23.90 13.23 -9.79
CA HIS A 189 23.40 12.76 -11.08
C HIS A 189 23.70 13.77 -12.19
N LYS A 190 23.90 13.27 -13.42
CA LYS A 190 24.33 14.11 -14.56
C LYS A 190 23.20 14.99 -15.11
N GLU A 191 21.96 14.61 -14.86
CA GLU A 191 20.74 15.27 -15.32
C GLU A 191 20.39 16.49 -14.46
N GLN A 192 20.98 16.59 -13.26
CA GLN A 192 20.79 17.72 -12.37
C GLN A 192 21.47 18.97 -12.92
N HIS A 193 20.78 20.09 -12.78
CA HIS A 193 21.27 21.39 -13.22
C HIS A 193 20.84 22.47 -12.22
N LEU A 194 21.50 23.62 -12.32
CA LEU A 194 21.07 24.86 -11.70
C LEU A 194 20.02 25.50 -12.62
N LEU A 195 18.79 25.68 -12.15
CA LEU A 195 17.80 26.52 -12.80
C LEU A 195 17.93 27.94 -12.26
N ASP A 196 18.41 28.84 -13.11
CA ASP A 196 18.44 30.27 -12.81
C ASP A 196 17.15 30.93 -13.32
N ALA A 197 16.18 31.11 -12.42
CA ALA A 197 14.91 31.77 -12.66
C ALA A 197 14.83 33.14 -11.96
N VAL A 198 15.99 33.78 -11.72
CA VAL A 198 16.05 35.14 -11.17
C VAL A 198 15.56 36.13 -12.23
N THR A 199 14.65 37.03 -11.86
CA THR A 199 14.10 38.05 -12.77
C THR A 199 14.69 39.44 -12.53
N HIS A 200 15.12 39.73 -11.30
CA HIS A 200 15.65 41.03 -10.90
C HIS A 200 16.81 40.88 -9.91
N LEU A 201 17.89 41.62 -10.15
CA LEU A 201 19.00 41.80 -9.21
C LEU A 201 18.88 43.16 -8.54
N ASN A 202 19.05 43.17 -7.22
CA ASN A 202 19.05 44.38 -6.41
C ASN A 202 20.49 44.78 -6.06
N ASN A 203 20.78 46.07 -6.26
CA ASN A 203 21.93 46.75 -5.69
C ASN A 203 21.37 47.84 -4.76
N MET A 204 21.96 48.05 -3.57
CA MET A 204 21.42 48.95 -2.54
C MET A 204 21.25 50.43 -2.97
N THR A 205 21.62 50.76 -4.22
CA THR A 205 21.48 52.06 -4.88
C THR A 205 20.21 52.21 -5.75
N ASN A 206 19.17 51.39 -5.56
CA ASN A 206 17.86 51.48 -6.25
C ASN A 206 17.84 51.24 -7.78
N SER A 207 18.85 50.57 -8.35
CA SER A 207 18.81 50.11 -9.75
C SER A 207 18.42 48.64 -9.84
N SER A 208 17.27 48.35 -10.46
CA SER A 208 16.87 46.99 -10.80
C SER A 208 17.61 46.54 -12.07
N LEU A 209 18.60 45.66 -11.92
CA LEU A 209 19.40 45.12 -13.02
C LEU A 209 18.82 43.78 -13.51
N LYS A 210 19.00 43.48 -14.80
CA LYS A 210 18.62 42.18 -15.39
C LYS A 210 19.81 41.21 -15.35
N PRO A 211 19.59 39.90 -15.10
CA PRO A 211 20.67 38.90 -15.12
C PRO A 211 21.40 38.75 -16.46
N ALA A 212 20.79 39.15 -17.58
CA ALA A 212 21.40 39.04 -18.91
C ALA A 212 22.73 39.82 -19.06
N ASP A 213 23.02 40.80 -18.20
CA ASP A 213 24.25 41.61 -18.21
C ASP A 213 25.35 41.09 -17.24
N GLN A 214 25.25 39.82 -16.83
CA GLN A 214 26.06 39.13 -15.81
C GLN A 214 27.59 39.34 -15.89
N ALA A 215 28.17 39.44 -17.09
CA ALA A 215 29.62 39.54 -17.25
C ALA A 215 30.20 40.86 -16.72
N ASN A 216 29.46 41.97 -16.85
CA ASN A 216 29.88 43.28 -16.34
C ASN A 216 29.61 43.45 -14.85
N ILE A 217 28.57 42.77 -14.35
CA ILE A 217 28.05 42.91 -12.98
C ILE A 217 28.94 42.24 -11.92
N CYS A 218 29.47 41.05 -12.21
CA CYS A 218 30.22 40.25 -11.22
C CYS A 218 31.74 40.52 -11.21
N SER A 219 32.18 41.68 -11.72
CA SER A 219 33.59 42.04 -11.92
C SER A 219 34.36 42.31 -10.62
N HIS A 220 33.68 42.68 -9.53
CA HIS A 220 34.27 43.06 -8.25
C HIS A 220 33.93 42.10 -7.10
N LEU A 221 34.11 40.79 -7.32
CA LEU A 221 33.95 39.78 -6.28
C LEU A 221 35.23 39.62 -5.44
N PRO A 222 35.11 39.35 -4.12
CA PRO A 222 36.24 38.92 -3.31
C PRO A 222 36.96 37.70 -3.93
N GLU A 223 38.28 37.68 -3.84
CA GLU A 223 39.08 36.56 -4.32
C GLU A 223 39.00 35.37 -3.38
N CYS A 224 39.07 34.16 -3.96
CA CYS A 224 39.17 32.93 -3.20
C CYS A 224 40.62 32.71 -2.73
N PRO A 225 40.82 32.09 -1.56
CA PRO A 225 42.14 31.67 -1.08
C PRO A 225 43.00 30.95 -2.13
N ASP A 226 44.32 31.10 -2.03
CA ASP A 226 45.25 30.59 -3.04
C ASP A 226 45.27 29.07 -3.20
N ASP A 227 44.96 28.39 -2.11
CA ASP A 227 44.93 26.94 -1.93
C ASP A 227 43.58 26.30 -2.32
N CYS A 228 42.58 27.10 -2.70
CA CYS A 228 41.28 26.55 -3.08
C CYS A 228 41.30 25.76 -4.40
N PRO A 229 40.45 24.71 -4.52
CA PRO A 229 40.36 23.91 -5.74
C PRO A 229 39.98 24.74 -6.97
N MET A 230 40.56 24.35 -8.12
CA MET A 230 40.28 24.96 -9.42
C MET A 230 39.13 24.23 -10.13
N SER A 231 38.21 25.02 -10.68
CA SER A 231 37.16 24.56 -11.57
C SER A 231 37.73 24.08 -12.91
N LYS A 232 36.91 23.40 -13.71
CA LYS A 232 37.27 23.03 -15.10
C LYS A 232 37.53 24.24 -15.98
N GLU A 233 36.93 25.38 -15.64
CA GLU A 233 37.01 26.65 -16.37
C GLU A 233 38.15 27.55 -15.86
N GLY A 234 39.00 27.06 -14.95
CA GLY A 234 40.22 27.77 -14.55
C GLY A 234 40.02 28.85 -13.47
N HIS A 235 38.92 28.84 -12.73
CA HIS A 235 38.71 29.74 -11.60
C HIS A 235 38.69 28.98 -10.26
N ARG A 236 39.13 29.63 -9.18
CA ARG A 236 39.11 29.04 -7.84
C ARG A 236 37.70 28.99 -7.26
N LEU A 237 37.43 27.94 -6.50
CA LEU A 237 36.12 27.64 -5.94
C LEU A 237 36.09 27.87 -4.43
N CYS A 238 35.21 28.75 -3.96
CA CYS A 238 35.09 29.10 -2.54
C CYS A 238 33.69 29.58 -2.16
N TRP A 239 33.31 29.32 -0.91
CA TRP A 239 32.11 29.88 -0.28
C TRP A 239 32.38 31.24 0.33
N SER A 240 33.62 31.55 0.71
CA SER A 240 34.02 32.87 1.21
C SER A 240 35.50 33.12 0.93
N SER A 241 36.02 34.28 1.33
CA SER A 241 37.44 34.58 1.29
C SER A 241 38.29 33.74 2.27
N THR A 242 37.68 32.86 3.07
CA THR A 242 38.37 31.98 4.02
C THR A 242 37.96 30.51 3.92
N GLU A 243 36.90 30.18 3.18
CA GLU A 243 36.37 28.82 3.11
C GLU A 243 36.26 28.35 1.65
N CYS A 244 37.07 27.36 1.29
CA CYS A 244 37.05 26.75 -0.04
C CYS A 244 35.83 25.85 -0.26
N GLN A 245 35.43 25.68 -1.52
CA GLN A 245 34.47 24.65 -1.89
C GLN A 245 35.17 23.28 -1.85
N MET A 246 34.52 22.30 -1.25
CA MET A 246 35.00 20.91 -1.30
C MET A 246 34.72 20.28 -2.68
N VAL A 247 35.73 19.61 -3.24
CA VAL A 247 35.65 18.87 -4.50
C VAL A 247 36.16 17.45 -4.26
N SER A 248 35.35 16.45 -4.58
CA SER A 248 35.66 15.04 -4.30
C SER A 248 35.28 14.07 -5.43
N LYS A 249 34.85 14.58 -6.58
CA LYS A 249 34.60 13.76 -7.77
C LYS A 249 35.91 13.34 -8.42
N CYS A 250 35.94 12.09 -8.88
CA CYS A 250 37.13 11.53 -9.47
C CYS A 250 37.43 12.16 -10.84
N ARG A 251 38.69 12.54 -11.10
CA ARG A 251 39.11 13.05 -12.41
C ARG A 251 39.79 11.99 -13.28
N LYS A 252 40.58 11.10 -12.67
CA LYS A 252 41.40 10.09 -13.39
C LYS A 252 40.86 8.66 -13.27
N ARG A 253 40.01 8.37 -12.29
CA ARG A 253 39.46 7.01 -12.03
C ARG A 253 37.97 6.91 -12.36
N SER A 254 37.51 5.68 -12.58
CA SER A 254 36.11 5.35 -12.95
C SER A 254 35.13 5.26 -11.77
N CYS A 255 35.59 5.48 -10.54
CA CYS A 255 34.74 5.50 -9.35
C CYS A 255 34.04 6.85 -9.16
N HIS A 256 33.01 6.88 -8.32
CA HIS A 256 32.13 8.05 -8.18
C HIS A 256 32.73 9.20 -7.34
N SER A 257 33.50 8.86 -6.29
CA SER A 257 34.19 9.85 -5.45
C SER A 257 35.56 9.35 -5.03
N CYS A 258 36.49 10.29 -4.90
CA CYS A 258 37.89 10.03 -4.62
C CYS A 258 38.43 10.90 -3.49
N TYR A 259 39.56 10.48 -2.93
CA TYR A 259 40.39 11.28 -2.05
C TYR A 259 41.84 11.28 -2.57
N THR A 260 42.57 12.34 -2.30
CA THR A 260 43.97 12.48 -2.71
C THR A 260 44.86 12.03 -1.56
N ARG A 261 45.77 11.09 -1.82
CA ARG A 261 46.80 10.68 -0.87
C ARG A 261 47.84 11.79 -0.67
N PRO A 262 48.60 11.78 0.43
CA PRO A 262 49.75 12.68 0.61
C PRO A 262 50.78 12.62 -0.52
N THR A 263 50.84 11.50 -1.25
CA THR A 263 51.71 11.30 -2.43
C THR A 263 51.21 12.00 -3.70
N GLY A 264 50.02 12.62 -3.66
CA GLY A 264 49.39 13.28 -4.81
C GLY A 264 48.56 12.36 -5.71
N GLU A 265 48.51 11.05 -5.42
CA GLU A 265 47.72 10.08 -6.17
C GLU A 265 46.24 10.07 -5.73
N GLU A 266 45.36 9.91 -6.71
CA GLU A 266 43.91 9.82 -6.51
C GLU A 266 43.48 8.37 -6.23
N GLU A 267 42.68 8.16 -5.19
CA GLU A 267 42.11 6.86 -4.82
C GLU A 267 40.60 6.90 -4.60
N CYS A 268 39.94 5.78 -4.92
CA CYS A 268 38.50 5.63 -4.76
C CYS A 268 38.11 5.54 -3.29
N CYS A 269 37.01 6.21 -2.94
CA CYS A 269 36.31 6.01 -1.68
C CYS A 269 35.55 4.68 -1.66
N ASP A 270 35.18 4.21 -0.47
CA ASP A 270 34.24 3.09 -0.33
C ASP A 270 32.91 3.40 -1.03
N ASN A 271 32.25 2.38 -1.59
CA ASN A 271 30.98 2.53 -2.30
C ASN A 271 29.84 3.03 -1.37
N SER A 272 29.99 2.85 -0.06
CA SER A 272 29.08 3.36 0.97
C SER A 272 29.24 4.86 1.21
N CYS A 273 30.28 5.51 0.68
CA CYS A 273 30.50 6.94 0.83
C CYS A 273 29.69 7.77 -0.18
N LEU A 274 29.27 8.96 0.27
CA LEU A 274 28.63 10.00 -0.52
C LEU A 274 29.44 11.30 -0.43
N GLY A 275 29.74 11.91 -1.59
CA GLY A 275 30.46 13.18 -1.65
C GLY A 275 31.92 13.09 -1.16
N GLY A 276 32.55 11.91 -1.25
CA GLY A 276 33.96 11.71 -0.92
C GLY A 276 34.24 11.16 0.47
N CYS A 277 35.53 11.05 0.78
CA CYS A 277 36.06 10.42 1.98
C CYS A 277 37.42 11.02 2.36
N ARG A 278 37.94 10.70 3.55
CA ARG A 278 39.32 11.01 3.96
C ARG A 278 40.27 9.82 3.77
N SER A 279 39.72 8.61 3.77
CA SER A 279 40.41 7.36 3.46
C SER A 279 39.43 6.37 2.86
N PHE A 280 39.93 5.21 2.40
CA PHE A 280 39.11 4.10 1.93
C PHE A 280 38.11 3.56 2.99
N GLN A 281 38.29 3.82 4.29
CA GLN A 281 37.43 3.21 5.31
C GLN A 281 36.00 3.80 5.31
N PRO A 282 34.95 2.97 5.47
CA PRO A 282 33.55 3.44 5.56
C PRO A 282 33.25 4.40 6.73
N SER A 283 34.11 4.46 7.75
CA SER A 283 34.04 5.43 8.86
C SER A 283 34.56 6.82 8.49
N GLU A 284 35.34 6.92 7.41
CA GLU A 284 36.00 8.15 6.97
C GLU A 284 35.26 8.83 5.81
N CYS A 285 34.05 8.36 5.48
CA CYS A 285 33.17 9.00 4.50
C CYS A 285 32.74 10.40 4.97
N ARG A 286 32.59 11.34 4.02
CA ARG A 286 32.08 12.69 4.33
C ARG A 286 30.59 12.65 4.69
N ALA A 287 29.80 11.93 3.90
CA ALA A 287 28.42 11.55 4.20
C ALA A 287 28.21 10.07 3.80
N CYS A 288 27.16 9.43 4.32
CA CYS A 288 26.85 8.05 3.97
C CYS A 288 25.92 7.98 2.77
N ARG A 289 26.18 7.10 1.81
CA ARG A 289 25.30 6.91 0.65
C ARG A 289 23.92 6.41 1.06
N SER A 290 23.86 5.44 1.97
CA SER A 290 22.63 4.81 2.43
C SER A 290 22.35 5.13 3.90
N VAL A 291 23.04 4.49 4.85
CA VAL A 291 22.78 4.71 6.28
C VAL A 291 24.06 4.91 7.10
N LEU A 292 23.97 5.71 8.16
CA LEU A 292 24.97 5.83 9.21
C LEU A 292 24.64 4.82 10.32
N LEU A 293 25.53 3.84 10.52
CA LEU A 293 25.41 2.79 11.51
C LEU A 293 26.59 2.87 12.48
N ALA A 294 26.35 3.28 13.73
CA ALA A 294 27.39 3.35 14.78
C ALA A 294 28.68 4.09 14.33
N GLY A 295 28.53 5.22 13.65
CA GLY A 295 29.67 6.04 13.20
C GLY A 295 30.36 5.59 11.90
N ARG A 296 29.87 4.52 11.25
CA ARG A 296 30.34 4.07 9.92
C ARG A 296 29.23 4.04 8.89
N CYS A 297 29.57 4.27 7.62
CA CYS A 297 28.60 4.13 6.54
C CYS A 297 28.36 2.67 6.19
N ALA A 298 27.09 2.31 6.01
CA ALA A 298 26.65 0.97 5.66
C ALA A 298 25.49 1.03 4.65
N HIS A 299 25.21 -0.09 4.00
CA HIS A 299 24.11 -0.21 3.04
C HIS A 299 22.74 -0.39 3.71
N SER A 300 22.69 -0.96 4.92
CA SER A 300 21.45 -1.14 5.68
C SER A 300 21.73 -1.19 7.19
N CYS A 301 20.69 -0.99 8.01
CA CYS A 301 20.79 -1.09 9.47
C CYS A 301 20.93 -2.54 9.97
N ARG A 302 20.77 -3.54 9.10
CA ARG A 302 20.97 -4.96 9.41
C ARG A 302 22.35 -5.41 8.98
N ASN A 303 23.11 -5.99 9.90
CA ASN A 303 24.38 -6.63 9.59
C ASN A 303 24.35 -8.05 10.16
N ASN A 304 23.97 -9.02 9.34
CA ASN A 304 23.93 -10.42 9.72
C ASN A 304 25.36 -10.93 9.88
N SER A 305 25.89 -10.97 11.10
CA SER A 305 27.17 -11.60 11.38
C SER A 305 26.98 -13.11 11.54
N TYR A 306 27.67 -13.92 10.76
CA TYR A 306 27.66 -15.37 10.90
C TYR A 306 28.62 -15.76 12.03
N ASP A 307 28.09 -16.33 13.10
CA ASP A 307 28.88 -16.92 14.17
C ASP A 307 29.29 -18.34 13.76
N ALA A 308 30.54 -18.47 13.33
CA ALA A 308 31.10 -19.74 12.89
C ALA A 308 31.25 -20.77 14.02
N ALA A 309 31.34 -20.34 15.29
CA ALA A 309 31.48 -21.26 16.43
C ALA A 309 30.17 -22.02 16.72
N TYR A 310 29.02 -21.38 16.44
CA TYR A 310 27.70 -21.98 16.65
C TYR A 310 26.96 -22.28 15.35
N SER A 311 27.57 -21.98 14.19
CA SER A 311 26.94 -22.07 12.87
C SER A 311 25.58 -21.36 12.81
N ARG A 312 25.45 -20.23 13.52
CA ARG A 312 24.22 -19.44 13.64
C ARG A 312 24.49 -18.02 13.18
N ILE A 313 23.50 -17.39 12.56
CA ILE A 313 23.54 -15.96 12.32
C ILE A 313 23.25 -15.28 13.67
N ASN A 314 24.17 -14.44 14.12
CA ASN A 314 23.97 -13.65 15.32
C ASN A 314 23.00 -12.51 14.98
N THR A 315 21.75 -12.65 15.41
CA THR A 315 20.62 -11.74 15.14
C THR A 315 20.57 -10.56 16.12
N ALA A 316 21.58 -10.38 16.99
CA ALA A 316 21.60 -9.36 18.03
C ALA A 316 21.49 -7.90 17.53
N GLN A 317 21.61 -7.65 16.21
CA GLN A 317 21.44 -6.34 15.57
C GLN A 317 20.09 -6.17 14.83
N ASP A 318 19.18 -7.15 14.88
CA ASP A 318 17.85 -7.07 14.25
C ASP A 318 16.91 -6.05 14.91
N SER A 319 17.32 -5.43 16.02
CA SER A 319 16.54 -4.40 16.74
C SER A 319 16.76 -2.97 16.23
N LEU A 320 17.75 -2.72 15.37
CA LEU A 320 18.03 -1.35 14.90
C LEU A 320 17.04 -0.92 13.82
N MET A 321 16.38 0.21 14.07
CA MET A 321 15.44 0.85 13.16
C MET A 321 16.14 1.94 12.36
N GLN A 322 15.64 2.19 11.15
CA GLN A 322 16.13 3.27 10.31
C GLN A 322 15.25 4.53 10.51
N ALA A 323 15.85 5.59 11.03
CA ALA A 323 15.25 6.92 11.13
C ALA A 323 15.92 7.85 10.09
N GLY A 324 15.23 8.09 8.98
CA GLY A 324 15.82 8.78 7.83
C GLY A 324 17.00 7.97 7.25
N ASN A 325 18.22 8.47 7.41
CA ASN A 325 19.46 7.82 6.97
C ASN A 325 20.39 7.43 8.13
N VAL A 326 19.85 7.28 9.33
CA VAL A 326 20.58 6.87 10.53
C VAL A 326 19.93 5.61 11.10
N CYS A 327 20.76 4.70 11.60
CA CYS A 327 20.31 3.54 12.36
C CYS A 327 20.26 3.88 13.85
N VAL A 328 19.11 3.68 14.48
CA VAL A 328 18.83 4.00 15.90
C VAL A 328 18.28 2.77 16.61
N ASP A 329 18.57 2.64 17.91
CA ASP A 329 17.98 1.59 18.74
C ASP A 329 16.56 1.94 19.23
N GLN A 330 16.22 3.22 19.28
CA GLN A 330 14.91 3.75 19.61
C GLN A 330 14.52 4.88 18.66
N CYS A 331 13.27 4.92 18.22
CA CYS A 331 12.80 6.04 17.42
C CYS A 331 12.80 7.33 18.24
N PRO A 332 13.19 8.48 17.66
CA PRO A 332 13.08 9.76 18.34
C PRO A 332 11.62 10.04 18.71
N ARG A 333 11.38 10.84 19.76
CA ARG A 333 10.05 11.02 20.40
C ARG A 333 8.93 11.41 19.43
N ASP A 334 9.27 12.20 18.42
CA ASP A 334 8.32 12.65 17.41
C ASP A 334 8.25 11.69 16.20
N PHE A 335 8.60 10.42 16.35
CA PHE A 335 8.45 9.42 15.30
C PHE A 335 7.60 8.26 15.81
N VAL A 336 6.95 7.59 14.88
CA VAL A 336 6.23 6.35 15.11
C VAL A 336 6.94 5.23 14.38
N ILE A 337 6.90 4.04 14.97
CA ILE A 337 7.49 2.83 14.43
C ILE A 337 6.54 2.30 13.37
N ASP A 338 7.04 2.02 12.17
CA ASP A 338 6.27 1.32 11.14
C ASP A 338 5.78 -0.05 11.63
N SER A 339 4.68 -0.54 11.05
CA SER A 339 4.11 -1.87 11.26
C SER A 339 5.12 -3.03 11.23
N ASN A 340 6.24 -2.90 10.49
CA ASN A 340 7.28 -3.93 10.41
C ASN A 340 8.44 -3.75 11.40
N HIS A 341 8.39 -2.75 12.28
CA HIS A 341 9.46 -2.43 13.23
C HIS A 341 10.83 -2.14 12.58
N LYS A 342 10.85 -1.64 11.35
CA LYS A 342 12.09 -1.34 10.61
C LYS A 342 12.40 0.14 10.48
N TYR A 343 11.37 0.98 10.49
CA TYR A 343 11.49 2.39 10.15
C TYR A 343 10.85 3.27 11.22
N CYS A 344 11.50 4.39 11.51
CA CYS A 344 10.91 5.49 12.25
C CYS A 344 10.32 6.46 11.23
N ILE A 345 8.99 6.50 11.16
CA ILE A 345 8.23 7.33 10.24
C ILE A 345 7.50 8.44 11.00
N VAL A 346 7.21 9.55 10.33
CA VAL A 346 6.53 10.69 10.96
C VAL A 346 5.02 10.45 11.09
N GLU A 347 4.49 9.65 10.18
CA GLU A 347 3.06 9.37 10.04
C GLU A 347 2.86 7.94 9.58
N CYS A 348 1.81 7.28 10.08
CA CYS A 348 1.47 5.94 9.64
C CYS A 348 0.93 5.92 8.21
N PRO A 349 1.13 4.82 7.46
CA PRO A 349 0.52 4.64 6.14
C PRO A 349 -1.02 4.65 6.20
N ASP A 350 -1.65 4.93 5.06
CA ASP A 350 -3.12 4.92 4.93
C ASP A 350 -3.72 3.58 5.40
N GLY A 351 -4.83 3.65 6.15
CA GLY A 351 -5.46 2.47 6.74
C GLY A 351 -4.76 1.94 7.99
N GLN A 352 -3.76 2.66 8.51
CA GLN A 352 -3.12 2.40 9.80
C GLN A 352 -3.16 3.66 10.68
N MET A 353 -3.04 3.47 11.99
CA MET A 353 -2.96 4.56 12.96
C MET A 353 -1.92 4.24 14.05
N PRO A 354 -1.29 5.26 14.64
CA PRO A 354 -0.31 5.02 15.68
C PRO A 354 -1.01 4.65 16.99
N ILE A 355 -0.62 3.49 17.53
CA ILE A 355 -1.03 3.00 18.84
C ILE A 355 0.24 2.65 19.59
N SER A 356 0.47 3.27 20.74
CA SER A 356 1.70 3.10 21.52
C SER A 356 2.96 3.48 20.74
N GLY A 357 2.85 4.46 19.82
CA GLY A 357 3.95 4.83 18.94
C GLY A 357 4.27 3.81 17.84
N ILE A 358 3.42 2.79 17.59
CA ILE A 358 3.57 1.80 16.51
C ILE A 358 2.37 1.89 15.56
N CYS A 359 2.63 1.87 14.25
CA CYS A 359 1.59 1.88 13.24
C CYS A 359 0.84 0.55 13.21
N THR A 360 -0.45 0.64 13.52
CA THR A 360 -1.35 -0.51 13.67
C THR A 360 -2.50 -0.40 12.67
N PRO A 361 -2.84 -1.47 11.94
CA PRO A 361 -3.99 -1.48 11.04
C PRO A 361 -5.30 -1.11 11.74
N CYS A 362 -6.12 -0.31 11.07
CA CYS A 362 -7.37 0.21 11.62
C CYS A 362 -8.38 -0.84 12.06
N SER A 363 -8.42 -1.98 11.36
CA SER A 363 -9.24 -3.13 11.73
C SER A 363 -8.83 -3.69 13.10
N VAL A 364 -7.53 -3.79 13.35
CA VAL A 364 -6.95 -4.26 14.62
C VAL A 364 -7.12 -3.21 15.73
N ALA A 365 -7.10 -1.92 15.36
CA ALA A 365 -7.36 -0.80 16.26
C ALA A 365 -8.84 -0.61 16.67
N GLY A 366 -9.75 -1.47 16.21
CA GLY A 366 -11.18 -1.37 16.51
C GLY A 366 -11.92 -0.26 15.76
N VAL A 367 -11.40 0.19 14.60
CA VAL A 367 -12.01 1.23 13.77
C VAL A 367 -12.76 0.62 12.59
N ARG A 368 -14.10 0.54 12.70
CA ARG A 368 -14.97 -0.14 11.71
C ARG A 368 -15.11 0.56 10.35
N GLN A 369 -14.87 1.88 10.26
CA GLN A 369 -15.08 2.69 9.04
C GLN A 369 -13.79 3.17 8.36
N GLY A 370 -12.64 2.60 8.74
CA GLY A 370 -11.31 3.05 8.31
C GLY A 370 -10.81 4.27 9.11
N CYS A 371 -9.49 4.39 9.30
CA CYS A 371 -8.88 5.55 9.95
C CYS A 371 -8.49 6.57 8.90
N TYR A 372 -9.14 7.74 8.91
CA TYR A 372 -8.75 8.85 8.07
C TYR A 372 -7.77 9.75 8.83
N VAL A 373 -6.62 10.05 8.20
CA VAL A 373 -5.70 11.09 8.66
C VAL A 373 -6.11 12.41 8.02
N CYS A 374 -6.53 13.35 8.85
CA CYS A 374 -7.00 14.64 8.35
C CYS A 374 -5.84 15.63 8.31
N LYS A 375 -5.42 15.89 7.07
CA LYS A 375 -4.30 16.78 6.71
C LYS A 375 -4.79 18.16 6.34
N ASP A 376 -5.89 18.29 5.58
CA ASP A 376 -6.29 19.56 5.00
C ASP A 376 -6.71 20.62 6.04
N GLY A 377 -6.12 21.81 5.90
CA GLY A 377 -6.62 23.03 6.53
C GLY A 377 -6.26 23.25 8.00
N PHE A 378 -5.14 22.72 8.50
CA PHE A 378 -4.69 23.00 9.88
C PHE A 378 -4.44 24.51 10.08
N GLN A 379 -5.49 25.23 10.49
CA GLN A 379 -5.33 26.48 11.19
C GLN A 379 -4.81 26.17 12.59
N ARG A 380 -3.94 27.03 13.13
CA ARG A 380 -3.37 26.86 14.48
C ARG A 380 -4.44 26.88 15.58
N THR A 381 -5.65 27.32 15.24
CA THR A 381 -6.83 27.31 16.10
C THR A 381 -7.98 26.61 15.36
N LEU A 382 -8.58 25.60 15.96
CA LEU A 382 -9.82 25.00 15.46
C LEU A 382 -10.99 25.91 15.85
N THR A 383 -11.67 26.49 14.85
CA THR A 383 -12.92 27.25 15.01
C THR A 383 -14.11 26.43 14.52
N GLU A 384 -15.31 26.86 14.89
CA GLU A 384 -16.58 26.18 14.57
C GLU A 384 -16.77 25.90 13.06
N GLU A 385 -16.40 26.85 12.21
CA GLU A 385 -16.47 26.74 10.74
C GLU A 385 -15.67 25.53 10.18
N PHE A 386 -14.61 25.09 10.88
CA PHE A 386 -13.74 24.00 10.43
C PHE A 386 -14.05 22.67 11.09
N LEU A 387 -14.67 22.65 12.27
CA LEU A 387 -14.98 21.41 12.99
C LEU A 387 -15.87 20.45 12.19
N GLY A 388 -16.71 20.96 11.28
CA GLY A 388 -17.50 20.15 10.35
C GLY A 388 -16.65 19.25 9.42
N LYS A 389 -15.43 19.68 9.08
CA LYS A 389 -14.50 18.93 8.21
C LYS A 389 -13.81 17.78 8.95
N TYR A 390 -13.87 17.76 10.28
CA TYR A 390 -13.15 16.79 11.10
C TYR A 390 -13.99 15.60 11.60
N SER A 391 -15.26 15.51 11.20
CA SER A 391 -16.24 14.50 11.68
C SER A 391 -15.82 13.05 11.48
N ASN A 392 -15.06 12.75 10.41
CA ASN A 392 -14.58 11.40 10.09
C ASN A 392 -13.09 11.18 10.44
N CYS A 393 -12.47 12.10 11.17
CA CYS A 393 -11.03 12.07 11.41
C CYS A 393 -10.67 11.17 12.58
N SER A 394 -9.84 10.17 12.31
CA SER A 394 -9.25 9.31 13.34
C SER A 394 -7.93 9.85 13.88
N THR A 395 -7.17 10.53 13.02
CA THR A 395 -5.85 11.07 13.35
C THR A 395 -5.78 12.51 12.89
N LEU A 396 -5.36 13.38 13.80
CA LEU A 396 -5.08 14.78 13.52
C LEU A 396 -3.56 14.95 13.38
N ALA A 397 -3.09 15.22 12.17
CA ALA A 397 -1.68 15.40 11.84
C ALA A 397 -1.47 16.77 11.17
N PRO A 398 -0.38 17.48 11.49
CA PRO A 398 -0.13 18.80 10.90
C PRO A 398 0.04 18.70 9.38
N THR A 399 -0.57 19.62 8.63
CA THR A 399 -0.16 19.90 7.25
C THR A 399 0.95 20.93 7.20
N GLU A 400 1.89 20.74 6.29
CA GLU A 400 2.65 21.87 5.74
C GLU A 400 1.73 22.67 4.80
N LEU A 401 1.11 23.76 5.29
CA LEU A 401 0.27 24.63 4.46
C LEU A 401 0.90 26.01 4.16
N LYS A 402 0.73 26.43 2.90
CA LYS A 402 0.99 27.79 2.37
C LYS A 402 0.02 28.80 3.00
N PHE A 403 0.54 29.97 3.38
CA PHE A 403 -0.24 31.04 4.01
C PHE A 403 -1.12 31.80 3.00
N LYS A 404 -2.39 32.05 3.36
CA LYS A 404 -3.10 33.27 2.96
C LYS A 404 -3.76 33.88 4.19
N LYS A 405 -3.16 34.99 4.63
CA LYS A 405 -3.60 36.01 5.59
C LYS A 405 -3.93 35.58 7.03
N VAL A 406 -3.54 36.49 7.92
CA VAL A 406 -3.81 36.61 9.36
C VAL A 406 -2.86 35.84 10.28
N LEU A 407 -2.15 36.64 11.08
CA LEU A 407 -1.09 36.27 12.01
C LEU A 407 -1.54 35.26 13.08
N SER A 408 -0.68 34.29 13.36
CA SER A 408 -0.46 33.74 14.71
C SER A 408 0.93 33.10 14.76
N ILE A 409 1.55 33.17 15.93
CA ILE A 409 2.87 32.69 16.36
C ILE A 409 2.53 31.65 17.45
N ASP A 410 2.70 30.34 17.25
CA ASP A 410 3.96 29.58 17.27
C ASP A 410 3.79 28.23 16.51
N GLY A 411 4.88 27.61 16.07
CA GLY A 411 4.90 26.41 15.21
C GLY A 411 4.40 25.11 15.86
N ASN A 412 3.89 24.17 15.06
CA ASN A 412 3.46 22.80 15.44
C ASN A 412 2.50 22.67 16.65
N GLN A 413 1.86 23.77 17.09
CA GLN A 413 0.87 23.76 18.17
C GLN A 413 -0.55 23.74 17.59
N LEU A 414 -1.42 22.90 18.14
CA LEU A 414 -2.86 22.91 17.88
C LEU A 414 -3.58 23.52 19.08
N ARG A 415 -4.43 24.53 18.84
CA ARG A 415 -5.27 25.15 19.86
C ARG A 415 -6.75 24.91 19.58
N LEU A 416 -7.53 24.55 20.59
CA LEU A 416 -8.99 24.69 20.53
C LEU A 416 -9.35 26.13 20.97
N GLY A 417 -10.09 26.89 20.15
CA GLY A 417 -10.45 28.29 20.41
C GLY A 417 -11.85 28.46 21.03
N PRO A 418 -12.34 29.70 21.20
CA PRO A 418 -13.70 29.94 21.68
C PRO A 418 -14.71 29.37 20.69
N LEU A 419 -15.70 28.63 21.21
CA LEU A 419 -16.74 27.94 20.46
C LEU A 419 -18.07 28.60 20.78
N ASP A 420 -18.74 29.16 19.77
CA ASP A 420 -20.01 29.87 19.95
C ASP A 420 -21.23 28.94 19.77
N ALA A 421 -21.09 27.78 19.10
CA ALA A 421 -22.13 26.75 19.03
C ALA A 421 -21.68 25.30 19.35
N ASP A 422 -22.59 24.57 19.99
CA ASP A 422 -22.38 23.29 20.68
C ASP A 422 -22.20 22.07 19.77
N SER A 423 -22.63 22.16 18.50
CA SER A 423 -22.78 20.99 17.63
C SER A 423 -21.47 20.53 16.98
N GLY A 424 -20.52 21.43 16.73
CA GLY A 424 -19.29 21.13 16.00
C GLY A 424 -18.23 20.38 16.81
N ILE A 425 -18.11 20.62 18.12
CA ILE A 425 -17.02 20.07 18.96
C ILE A 425 -17.05 18.54 19.05
N TRP A 426 -18.25 17.96 18.97
CA TRP A 426 -18.46 16.51 19.03
C TRP A 426 -17.99 15.78 17.77
N ASN A 427 -17.67 16.49 16.70
CA ASN A 427 -17.01 15.90 15.53
C ASN A 427 -15.62 15.36 15.86
N LEU A 428 -15.00 15.81 16.96
CA LEU A 428 -13.71 15.28 17.45
C LEU A 428 -13.85 13.94 18.18
N LYS A 429 -15.06 13.42 18.38
CA LYS A 429 -15.30 12.14 19.07
C LYS A 429 -14.69 10.95 18.33
N SER A 430 -14.51 11.02 17.02
CA SER A 430 -13.86 9.99 16.21
C SER A 430 -12.33 10.01 16.32
N VAL A 431 -11.75 11.08 16.86
CA VAL A 431 -10.29 11.28 16.96
C VAL A 431 -9.71 10.34 18.02
N ARG A 432 -8.69 9.60 17.61
CA ARG A 432 -7.93 8.65 18.44
C ARG A 432 -6.46 9.00 18.59
N ALA A 433 -5.87 9.76 17.66
CA ALA A 433 -4.47 10.16 17.75
C ALA A 433 -4.25 11.62 17.31
N ILE A 434 -3.36 12.35 18.01
CA ILE A 434 -2.94 13.71 17.65
C ILE A 434 -1.41 13.76 17.56
N LEU A 435 -0.88 14.05 16.38
CA LEU A 435 0.55 13.95 16.04
C LEU A 435 1.28 15.30 16.06
N VAL A 436 1.00 16.11 17.08
CA VAL A 436 1.57 17.45 17.27
C VAL A 436 2.50 17.48 18.48
N GLU A 437 3.50 18.37 18.47
CA GLU A 437 4.43 18.58 19.59
C GLU A 437 3.73 19.15 20.82
N LYS A 438 2.69 19.97 20.61
CA LYS A 438 1.91 20.57 21.70
C LYS A 438 0.45 20.74 21.31
N PHE A 439 -0.43 20.11 22.07
CA PHE A 439 -1.88 20.26 21.96
C PHE A 439 -2.39 21.07 23.16
N VAL A 440 -3.04 22.21 22.91
CA VAL A 440 -3.52 23.12 23.95
C VAL A 440 -5.03 23.27 23.84
N ILE A 441 -5.74 22.94 24.91
CA ILE A 441 -7.19 23.13 25.03
C ILE A 441 -7.42 24.38 25.87
N LYS A 442 -8.14 25.36 25.33
CA LYS A 442 -8.34 26.66 25.98
C LYS A 442 -9.72 27.24 25.71
N ASN A 443 -10.24 28.03 26.66
CA ASN A 443 -11.48 28.80 26.52
C ASN A 443 -12.71 27.94 26.15
N ILE A 444 -12.83 26.75 26.76
CA ILE A 444 -14.01 25.90 26.58
C ILE A 444 -15.22 26.57 27.27
N PRO A 445 -16.36 26.72 26.59
CA PRO A 445 -17.59 27.26 27.19
C PRO A 445 -18.03 26.50 28.46
N GLU A 446 -18.45 27.22 29.49
CA GLU A 446 -18.74 26.64 30.82
C GLU A 446 -19.83 25.55 30.78
N HIS A 447 -20.79 25.63 29.86
CA HIS A 447 -21.90 24.68 29.75
C HIS A 447 -21.50 23.31 29.17
N ILE A 448 -20.35 23.20 28.49
CA ILE A 448 -19.84 21.90 27.99
C ILE A 448 -19.42 21.01 29.16
N GLY A 449 -18.90 21.60 30.25
CA GLY A 449 -18.68 20.95 31.55
C GLY A 449 -17.62 19.83 31.62
N SER A 450 -17.17 19.28 30.49
CA SER A 450 -16.13 18.23 30.41
C SER A 450 -15.44 18.16 29.03
N LEU A 451 -14.30 17.48 28.92
CA LEU A 451 -13.62 17.24 27.64
C LEU A 451 -13.95 15.87 27.02
N SER A 452 -15.09 15.28 27.41
CA SER A 452 -15.54 13.94 26.98
C SER A 452 -15.79 13.81 25.47
N PHE A 453 -15.85 14.92 24.72
CA PHE A 453 -15.83 14.90 23.26
C PHE A 453 -14.52 14.33 22.68
N LEU A 454 -13.47 14.17 23.50
CA LEU A 454 -12.21 13.48 23.16
C LEU A 454 -12.06 12.13 23.88
N LYS A 455 -13.16 11.49 24.32
CA LYS A 455 -13.06 10.24 25.11
C LYS A 455 -12.37 9.08 24.42
N ASN A 456 -12.36 9.07 23.08
CA ASN A 456 -11.72 8.05 22.25
C ASN A 456 -10.25 8.37 21.94
N LEU A 457 -9.72 9.51 22.42
CA LEU A 457 -8.33 9.91 22.22
C LEU A 457 -7.40 8.94 22.95
N VAL A 458 -6.60 8.19 22.20
CA VAL A 458 -5.65 7.18 22.70
C VAL A 458 -4.26 7.78 22.92
N GLN A 459 -3.82 8.64 22.00
CA GLN A 459 -2.45 9.14 21.98
C GLN A 459 -2.37 10.62 21.58
N VAL A 460 -1.51 11.35 22.28
CA VAL A 460 -0.93 12.64 21.84
C VAL A 460 0.58 12.45 21.78
N SER A 461 1.19 12.60 20.60
CA SER A 461 2.65 12.40 20.45
C SER A 461 3.46 13.36 21.32
N GLY A 462 3.05 14.62 21.39
CA GLY A 462 3.69 15.65 22.19
C GLY A 462 3.02 15.88 23.54
N HIS A 463 2.99 17.15 23.95
CA HIS A 463 2.46 17.58 25.25
C HIS A 463 1.00 18.02 25.15
N LEU A 464 0.16 17.62 26.11
CA LEU A 464 -1.22 18.04 26.25
C LEU A 464 -1.34 19.06 27.39
N PHE A 465 -1.84 20.26 27.08
CA PHE A 465 -2.10 21.31 28.07
C PHE A 465 -3.57 21.71 28.07
N VAL A 466 -4.14 21.85 29.26
CA VAL A 466 -5.46 22.47 29.45
C VAL A 466 -5.27 23.80 30.18
N ASP A 467 -5.68 24.88 29.54
CA ASP A 467 -5.48 26.26 30.02
C ASP A 467 -6.82 26.99 30.07
N ASP A 468 -7.08 27.75 31.13
CA ASP A 468 -8.21 28.69 31.21
C ASP A 468 -9.59 28.05 30.90
N CYS A 469 -9.89 26.93 31.56
CA CYS A 469 -11.11 26.15 31.37
C CYS A 469 -11.84 25.92 32.71
N ARG A 470 -13.17 25.91 32.68
CA ARG A 470 -14.01 25.50 33.81
C ARG A 470 -14.72 24.19 33.49
N ILE A 471 -14.24 23.10 34.06
CA ILE A 471 -14.71 21.74 33.77
C ILE A 471 -14.73 20.90 35.04
N THR A 472 -15.64 19.93 35.12
CA THR A 472 -15.77 19.03 36.27
C THR A 472 -14.87 17.80 36.15
N HIS A 473 -14.57 17.36 34.93
CA HIS A 473 -13.71 16.23 34.64
C HIS A 473 -13.18 16.29 33.20
N PHE A 474 -12.10 15.56 32.92
CA PHE A 474 -11.48 15.54 31.59
C PHE A 474 -12.14 14.57 30.61
N GLY A 475 -12.60 13.39 31.06
CA GLY A 475 -13.28 12.42 30.18
C GLY A 475 -12.39 11.76 29.13
N PHE A 476 -11.06 11.74 29.31
CA PHE A 476 -10.11 11.08 28.40
C PHE A 476 -10.02 9.56 28.59
N ALA A 477 -11.16 8.87 28.54
CA ALA A 477 -11.28 7.45 28.88
C ALA A 477 -10.24 6.54 28.20
N SER A 478 -9.95 6.77 26.92
CA SER A 478 -9.05 5.93 26.12
C SER A 478 -7.58 6.34 26.15
N LEU A 479 -7.23 7.44 26.82
CA LEU A 479 -5.89 8.02 26.73
C LEU A 479 -4.88 7.13 27.43
N LYS A 480 -3.84 6.72 26.68
CA LYS A 480 -2.77 5.84 27.16
C LYS A 480 -1.38 6.48 27.02
N TYR A 481 -1.20 7.35 26.03
CA TYR A 481 0.11 7.87 25.66
C TYR A 481 0.10 9.39 25.49
N VAL A 482 0.89 10.08 26.29
CA VAL A 482 1.14 11.52 26.17
C VAL A 482 2.50 11.84 26.80
N SER A 483 3.28 12.73 26.17
CA SER A 483 4.64 13.04 26.65
C SER A 483 4.64 13.92 27.91
N CYS A 484 3.65 14.79 28.06
CA CYS A 484 3.40 15.55 29.30
C CYS A 484 1.94 15.98 29.33
N PHE A 485 1.35 15.98 30.52
CA PHE A 485 0.00 16.48 30.78
C PHE A 485 0.04 17.64 31.77
N GLY A 486 -0.30 18.85 31.32
CA GLY A 486 -0.17 20.07 32.11
C GLY A 486 -1.48 20.84 32.28
N LEU A 487 -1.66 21.47 33.44
CA LEU A 487 -2.84 22.28 33.78
C LEU A 487 -2.43 23.72 34.11
N ARG A 488 -3.20 24.70 33.64
CA ARG A 488 -3.00 26.12 33.95
C ARG A 488 -4.35 26.84 34.09
N ASN A 489 -4.61 27.51 35.20
CA ASN A 489 -5.87 28.25 35.45
C ASN A 489 -7.14 27.42 35.15
N VAL A 490 -7.11 26.10 35.33
CA VAL A 490 -8.31 25.25 35.25
C VAL A 490 -9.06 25.35 36.58
N ARG A 491 -10.39 25.28 36.58
CA ARG A 491 -11.22 25.35 37.80
C ARG A 491 -12.38 24.36 37.75
N GLY A 492 -12.78 23.86 38.93
CA GLY A 492 -14.00 23.07 39.10
C GLY A 492 -13.83 21.55 38.95
N LEU A 493 -12.60 21.04 38.84
CA LEU A 493 -12.35 19.61 38.65
C LEU A 493 -12.69 18.83 39.93
N CYS A 494 -13.42 17.73 39.81
CA CYS A 494 -13.63 16.83 40.93
C CYS A 494 -12.42 15.90 41.08
N ALA A 495 -11.73 15.99 42.22
CA ALA A 495 -10.52 15.20 42.48
C ALA A 495 -10.75 13.69 42.33
N ARG A 496 -11.96 13.20 42.64
CA ARG A 496 -12.30 11.78 42.56
C ARG A 496 -12.42 11.22 41.14
N TRP A 497 -12.58 12.09 40.14
CA TRP A 497 -12.63 11.74 38.71
C TRP A 497 -11.31 12.08 37.98
N PHE A 498 -10.24 12.29 38.73
CA PHE A 498 -8.91 12.53 38.19
C PHE A 498 -7.97 11.37 38.54
N PRO A 499 -7.37 10.69 37.54
CA PRO A 499 -6.53 9.54 37.79
C PRO A 499 -5.08 9.96 38.09
N PHE A 500 -4.81 10.27 39.36
CA PHE A 500 -3.51 10.76 39.81
C PHE A 500 -2.37 9.76 39.55
N ASN A 501 -2.60 8.47 39.72
CA ASN A 501 -1.57 7.45 39.51
C ASN A 501 -1.26 7.25 38.03
N PHE A 502 -2.28 7.27 37.16
CA PHE A 502 -2.07 7.28 35.71
C PHE A 502 -1.26 8.52 35.28
N ALA A 503 -1.65 9.71 35.74
CA ALA A 503 -0.97 10.97 35.40
C ALA A 503 0.50 11.01 35.89
N ALA A 504 0.81 10.37 37.03
CA ALA A 504 2.17 10.27 37.55
C ALA A 504 3.07 9.33 36.72
N LYS A 505 2.51 8.26 36.13
CA LYS A 505 3.26 7.31 35.27
C LYS A 505 3.65 7.87 33.90
N LEU A 506 2.97 8.91 33.43
CA LEU A 506 3.23 9.57 32.15
C LEU A 506 4.39 10.58 32.19
N GLN A 507 5.08 10.72 33.33
CA GLN A 507 6.13 11.71 33.53
C GLN A 507 7.52 11.11 33.40
N ASP A 508 8.30 11.62 32.45
CA ASP A 508 9.76 11.39 32.37
C ASP A 508 10.58 12.66 32.68
N LEU A 509 9.93 13.76 33.07
CA LEU A 509 10.61 15.02 33.42
C LEU A 509 9.93 15.72 34.60
N LYS A 510 10.75 16.04 35.61
CA LYS A 510 10.43 16.84 36.82
C LYS A 510 9.99 18.29 36.56
N GLU A 511 9.78 18.69 35.31
CA GLU A 511 9.42 20.07 34.96
C GLU A 511 8.01 20.09 34.38
N HIS A 512 7.12 20.87 35.02
CA HIS A 512 5.74 21.20 34.61
C HIS A 512 4.60 20.31 35.12
N TRP A 513 4.74 19.74 36.31
CA TRP A 513 3.54 19.53 37.11
C TRP A 513 2.97 20.91 37.50
N PRO A 514 1.63 21.15 37.47
CA PRO A 514 1.05 22.36 38.04
C PRO A 514 1.64 22.56 39.45
N SER A 515 2.08 23.78 39.76
CA SER A 515 2.55 24.11 41.11
C SER A 515 1.53 23.63 42.15
N GLU A 516 1.91 23.32 43.40
CA GLU A 516 0.91 22.96 44.44
C GLU A 516 -0.25 23.98 44.50
N THR A 517 0.07 25.26 44.24
CA THR A 517 -0.91 26.33 44.08
C THR A 517 -1.87 26.19 42.90
N ASP A 518 -1.45 25.59 41.79
CA ASP A 518 -2.35 25.32 40.64
C ASP A 518 -3.25 24.11 40.92
N LYS A 519 -2.77 23.08 41.64
CA LYS A 519 -3.61 21.96 42.10
C LYS A 519 -4.73 22.44 43.00
N GLU A 520 -4.41 23.23 44.03
CA GLU A 520 -5.40 23.77 44.97
C GLU A 520 -6.47 24.65 44.28
N ARG A 521 -6.10 25.35 43.20
CA ARG A 521 -7.03 26.20 42.43
C ARG A 521 -7.88 25.41 41.44
N SER A 522 -7.38 24.26 40.98
CA SER A 522 -8.04 23.49 39.93
C SER A 522 -9.08 22.50 40.44
N PHE A 523 -8.85 21.90 41.61
CA PHE A 523 -9.77 20.92 42.18
C PHE A 523 -10.78 21.55 43.13
N ASP A 524 -12.07 21.25 42.91
CA ASP A 524 -13.17 21.63 43.79
C ASP A 524 -13.64 20.42 44.60
N ASN A 525 -13.66 20.59 45.92
CA ASN A 525 -14.17 19.58 46.87
C ASN A 525 -15.42 20.06 47.62
N THR A 526 -15.92 21.26 47.30
CA THR A 526 -17.00 21.94 48.04
C THR A 526 -18.34 21.85 47.34
N SER A 527 -18.37 21.84 46.00
CA SER A 527 -19.61 21.69 45.26
C SER A 527 -20.31 20.35 45.55
N GLU A 528 -21.64 20.36 45.51
CA GLU A 528 -22.45 19.16 45.66
C GLU A 528 -22.10 18.09 44.61
N VAL A 529 -21.79 18.52 43.37
CA VAL A 529 -21.34 17.65 42.28
C VAL A 529 -20.06 16.91 42.66
N CYS A 530 -19.03 17.61 43.15
CA CYS A 530 -17.77 16.95 43.49
C CYS A 530 -17.81 16.18 44.81
N ARG A 531 -18.70 16.53 45.75
CA ARG A 531 -18.92 15.74 46.98
C ARG A 531 -19.55 14.38 46.69
N ASN A 532 -20.41 14.31 45.67
CA ASN A 532 -21.04 13.07 45.22
C ASN A 532 -20.24 12.38 44.09
N ALA A 533 -19.09 12.92 43.69
CA ALA A 533 -18.27 12.34 42.63
C ALA A 533 -17.66 11.02 43.09
N VAL A 534 -18.07 9.93 42.46
CA VAL A 534 -17.50 8.59 42.63
C VAL A 534 -17.22 7.98 41.26
N CYS A 535 -16.15 7.19 41.16
CA CYS A 535 -15.95 6.35 39.99
C CYS A 535 -17.00 5.23 39.98
N ASP A 536 -17.32 4.74 38.79
CA ASP A 536 -18.23 3.63 38.64
C ASP A 536 -17.69 2.38 39.38
N PRO A 537 -18.55 1.55 40.01
CA PRO A 537 -18.12 0.33 40.69
C PRO A 537 -17.38 -0.67 39.80
N GLN A 538 -17.52 -0.58 38.47
CA GLN A 538 -16.79 -1.42 37.52
C GLN A 538 -15.39 -0.89 37.19
N CYS A 539 -15.02 0.31 37.65
CA CYS A 539 -13.67 0.80 37.58
C CYS A 539 -12.81 0.13 38.64
N ARG A 540 -11.56 -0.24 38.30
CA ARG A 540 -10.65 -0.87 39.26
C ARG A 540 -10.37 0.06 40.44
N ASP A 541 -9.84 1.26 40.14
CA ASP A 541 -9.42 2.25 41.15
C ASP A 541 -9.63 3.71 40.73
N GLU A 542 -9.30 4.06 39.48
CA GLU A 542 -9.34 5.43 38.97
C GLU A 542 -10.20 5.56 37.69
N CYS A 543 -10.74 6.75 37.47
CA CYS A 543 -11.58 7.08 36.34
C CYS A 543 -11.35 8.53 35.88
N TRP A 544 -11.78 8.82 34.66
CA TRP A 544 -11.70 10.13 34.01
C TRP A 544 -13.00 10.95 34.12
N GLY A 545 -14.02 10.41 34.80
CA GLY A 545 -15.37 10.95 34.84
C GLY A 545 -16.37 9.93 35.40
N PRO A 546 -17.67 10.27 35.42
CA PRO A 546 -18.72 9.36 35.85
C PRO A 546 -19.02 8.26 34.82
N GLY A 547 -19.43 7.09 35.30
CA GLY A 547 -19.93 5.99 34.48
C GLY A 547 -18.87 4.95 34.08
N PRO A 548 -19.32 3.77 33.58
CA PRO A 548 -18.46 2.62 33.35
C PRO A 548 -17.62 2.71 32.07
N ASP A 549 -17.85 3.71 31.21
CA ASP A 549 -17.03 4.00 30.02
C ASP A 549 -15.95 5.07 30.29
N MET A 550 -15.78 5.49 31.55
CA MET A 550 -14.77 6.46 31.97
C MET A 550 -13.68 5.87 32.85
N CYS A 551 -13.66 4.55 33.04
CA CYS A 551 -12.65 3.88 33.85
C CYS A 551 -11.27 3.92 33.17
N VAL A 552 -10.20 4.14 33.95
CA VAL A 552 -8.82 3.98 33.45
C VAL A 552 -8.51 2.51 33.16
N ALA A 553 -9.05 1.62 33.99
CA ALA A 553 -8.98 0.18 33.81
C ALA A 553 -10.24 -0.46 34.39
N CYS A 554 -10.77 -1.45 33.69
CA CYS A 554 -11.91 -2.23 34.18
C CYS A 554 -11.50 -3.16 35.32
N ARG A 555 -12.40 -3.30 36.29
CA ARG A 555 -12.26 -4.24 37.41
C ARG A 555 -12.34 -5.68 36.92
N ASN A 556 -13.36 -5.98 36.11
CA ASN A 556 -13.61 -7.32 35.59
C ASN A 556 -13.36 -7.37 34.08
N PHE A 557 -14.33 -6.92 33.26
CA PHE A 557 -14.26 -7.07 31.81
C PHE A 557 -14.41 -5.73 31.09
N GLU A 558 -13.65 -5.54 30.01
CA GLU A 558 -13.74 -4.40 29.09
C GLU A 558 -14.34 -4.86 27.76
N VAL A 559 -15.42 -4.23 27.32
CA VAL A 559 -16.03 -4.48 26.01
C VAL A 559 -16.30 -3.14 25.32
N ASP A 560 -15.67 -2.94 24.16
CA ASP A 560 -15.82 -1.74 23.31
C ASP A 560 -15.61 -0.41 24.08
N GLY A 561 -14.67 -0.38 25.03
CA GLY A 561 -14.34 0.81 25.83
C GLY A 561 -15.29 1.08 27.01
N ARG A 562 -16.09 0.09 27.40
CA ARG A 562 -16.98 0.15 28.58
C ARG A 562 -16.74 -1.04 29.49
N CYS A 563 -16.74 -0.80 30.80
CA CYS A 563 -16.54 -1.84 31.80
C CYS A 563 -17.86 -2.53 32.19
N TYR A 564 -17.82 -3.84 32.33
CA TYR A 564 -18.96 -4.67 32.74
C TYR A 564 -18.58 -5.57 33.90
N ALA A 565 -19.57 -5.90 34.75
CA ALA A 565 -19.35 -6.82 35.86
C ALA A 565 -19.19 -8.26 35.35
N THR A 566 -19.96 -8.61 34.31
CA THR A 566 -19.95 -9.92 33.64
C THR A 566 -20.02 -9.76 32.12
N CYS A 567 -19.54 -10.74 31.35
CA CYS A 567 -19.66 -10.71 29.89
C CYS A 567 -21.12 -10.77 29.40
N GLN A 568 -22.00 -11.43 30.16
CA GLN A 568 -23.42 -11.55 29.81
C GLN A 568 -24.12 -10.19 29.80
N GLU A 569 -23.79 -9.29 30.74
CA GLU A 569 -24.27 -7.89 30.71
C GLU A 569 -23.84 -7.15 29.44
N ALA A 570 -22.71 -7.54 28.85
CA ALA A 570 -22.23 -7.00 27.58
C ALA A 570 -22.84 -7.72 26.36
N GLY A 571 -23.76 -8.66 26.55
CA GLY A 571 -24.32 -9.51 25.49
C GLY A 571 -23.29 -10.46 24.88
N ARG A 572 -22.26 -10.84 25.65
CA ARG A 572 -21.12 -11.66 25.24
C ARG A 572 -20.96 -12.86 26.18
N TYR A 573 -20.21 -13.87 25.76
CA TYR A 573 -19.85 -15.00 26.65
C TYR A 573 -18.41 -14.86 27.13
N ASN A 574 -18.11 -15.42 28.31
CA ASN A 574 -16.77 -15.40 28.87
C ASN A 574 -16.00 -16.63 28.40
N LEU A 575 -14.90 -16.43 27.67
CA LEU A 575 -13.95 -17.47 27.32
C LEU A 575 -12.60 -17.15 27.98
N SER A 576 -12.21 -17.96 28.97
CA SER A 576 -10.91 -17.85 29.65
C SER A 576 -10.57 -16.47 30.23
N GLY A 577 -11.58 -15.70 30.65
CA GLY A 577 -11.40 -14.36 31.23
C GLY A 577 -11.59 -13.20 30.24
N GLU A 578 -11.95 -13.47 29.00
CA GLU A 578 -12.24 -12.45 27.98
C GLU A 578 -13.67 -12.57 27.43
N CYS A 579 -14.30 -11.43 27.11
CA CYS A 579 -15.66 -11.40 26.58
C CYS A 579 -15.70 -11.53 25.05
N GLN A 580 -16.25 -12.64 24.57
CA GLN A 580 -16.34 -13.01 23.17
C GLN A 580 -17.76 -12.80 22.62
N GLU A 581 -17.87 -12.47 21.34
CA GLU A 581 -19.17 -12.25 20.68
C GLU A 581 -20.01 -13.53 20.60
N CYS A 582 -21.31 -13.40 20.84
CA CYS A 582 -22.27 -14.48 20.67
C CYS A 582 -22.55 -14.77 19.18
N HIS A 583 -23.19 -15.91 18.91
CA HIS A 583 -23.68 -16.20 17.55
C HIS A 583 -24.59 -15.07 17.06
N SER A 584 -24.56 -14.76 15.76
CA SER A 584 -25.31 -13.63 15.18
C SER A 584 -26.83 -13.71 15.36
N GLU A 585 -27.33 -14.92 15.63
CA GLU A 585 -28.75 -15.20 15.89
C GLU A 585 -29.12 -15.20 17.37
N CYS A 586 -28.19 -14.89 18.27
CA CYS A 586 -28.47 -14.77 19.70
C CYS A 586 -28.90 -13.34 20.07
N GLU A 587 -29.89 -13.23 20.95
CA GLU A 587 -30.35 -11.99 21.55
C GLU A 587 -30.27 -12.08 23.08
N GLY A 588 -29.77 -11.03 23.73
CA GLY A 588 -29.68 -10.93 25.20
C GLY A 588 -28.46 -11.59 25.84
N GLY A 589 -27.77 -12.50 25.14
CA GLY A 589 -26.55 -13.15 25.63
C GLY A 589 -26.41 -14.59 25.15
N CYS A 590 -25.29 -15.24 25.50
CA CYS A 590 -25.03 -16.65 25.21
C CYS A 590 -24.05 -17.25 26.22
N SER A 591 -24.01 -18.58 26.30
CA SER A 591 -23.04 -19.32 27.13
C SER A 591 -21.83 -19.81 26.32
N SER A 592 -21.95 -19.88 24.99
CA SER A 592 -20.87 -20.26 24.05
C SER A 592 -21.13 -19.67 22.66
N PRO A 593 -20.21 -19.81 21.68
CA PRO A 593 -20.39 -19.24 20.34
C PRO A 593 -21.42 -20.01 19.49
N SER A 594 -22.05 -21.05 20.04
CA SER A 594 -23.03 -21.86 19.33
C SER A 594 -24.38 -21.16 19.22
N ALA A 595 -25.03 -21.27 18.06
CA ALA A 595 -26.43 -20.87 17.85
C ALA A 595 -27.43 -21.63 18.74
N SER A 596 -27.00 -22.72 19.39
CA SER A 596 -27.83 -23.52 20.31
C SER A 596 -27.74 -23.08 21.76
N GLU A 597 -26.81 -22.19 22.11
CA GLU A 597 -26.56 -21.76 23.49
C GLU A 597 -26.80 -20.26 23.67
N CYS A 598 -27.76 -19.73 22.91
CA CYS A 598 -28.29 -18.40 23.07
C CYS A 598 -29.27 -18.33 24.25
N GLU A 599 -29.31 -17.20 24.95
CA GLU A 599 -30.35 -16.97 25.96
C GLU A 599 -31.72 -16.82 25.30
N ARG A 600 -31.78 -16.14 24.14
CA ARG A 600 -32.93 -16.08 23.24
C ARG A 600 -32.47 -16.03 21.78
N CYS A 601 -33.34 -16.45 20.87
CA CYS A 601 -33.10 -16.30 19.44
C CYS A 601 -33.55 -14.90 18.97
N SER A 602 -32.68 -14.21 18.26
CA SER A 602 -32.97 -12.90 17.66
C SER A 602 -34.03 -12.99 16.56
N ASN A 603 -34.14 -14.14 15.89
CA ASN A 603 -35.07 -14.37 14.77
C ASN A 603 -35.99 -15.56 15.05
N LEU A 604 -35.58 -16.77 14.66
CA LEU A 604 -36.38 -17.98 14.79
C LEU A 604 -35.60 -19.09 15.48
N GLU A 605 -36.32 -20.07 16.03
CA GLU A 605 -35.74 -21.28 16.63
C GLU A 605 -36.15 -22.51 15.81
N GLU A 606 -35.17 -23.32 15.40
CA GLU A 606 -35.36 -24.59 14.70
C GLU A 606 -34.52 -25.67 15.39
N ASP A 607 -35.19 -26.69 15.95
CA ASP A 607 -34.55 -27.82 16.65
C ASP A 607 -33.53 -27.42 17.73
N GLY A 608 -33.86 -26.40 18.55
CA GLY A 608 -32.99 -25.91 19.62
C GLY A 608 -31.81 -25.07 19.15
N LYS A 609 -31.83 -24.58 17.89
CA LYS A 609 -30.86 -23.65 17.32
C LYS A 609 -31.53 -22.38 16.84
N CYS A 610 -30.91 -21.25 17.13
CA CYS A 610 -31.34 -19.96 16.61
C CYS A 610 -30.92 -19.81 15.14
N VAL A 611 -31.89 -19.49 14.28
CA VAL A 611 -31.74 -19.37 12.82
C VAL A 611 -32.41 -18.10 12.31
N ALA A 612 -31.84 -17.49 11.27
CA ALA A 612 -32.38 -16.28 10.64
C ALA A 612 -33.70 -16.51 9.91
N ALA A 613 -33.91 -17.73 9.38
CA ALA A 613 -35.10 -18.16 8.67
C ALA A 613 -35.24 -19.69 8.78
N CYS A 614 -36.46 -20.24 8.77
CA CYS A 614 -36.65 -21.69 8.75
C CYS A 614 -36.00 -22.30 7.51
N SER A 615 -35.29 -23.42 7.69
CA SER A 615 -34.44 -24.06 6.67
C SER A 615 -35.17 -24.49 5.39
N SER A 616 -36.50 -24.65 5.45
CA SER A 616 -37.34 -25.13 4.35
C SER A 616 -38.56 -24.24 4.10
N ARG A 617 -38.95 -24.12 2.81
CA ARG A 617 -40.20 -23.46 2.38
C ARG A 617 -41.48 -24.17 2.86
N GLU A 618 -41.36 -25.39 3.38
CA GLU A 618 -42.47 -26.21 3.90
C GLU A 618 -42.67 -26.08 5.42
N MET A 619 -41.83 -25.27 6.09
CA MET A 619 -41.92 -24.95 7.50
C MET A 619 -42.52 -23.56 7.71
N ARG A 620 -43.30 -23.39 8.78
CA ARG A 620 -43.84 -22.10 9.20
C ARG A 620 -43.41 -21.79 10.63
N ALA A 621 -43.22 -20.52 10.93
CA ALA A 621 -42.97 -20.06 12.30
C ALA A 621 -44.30 -19.94 13.06
N ASP A 622 -44.34 -20.41 14.30
CA ASP A 622 -45.45 -20.13 15.21
C ASP A 622 -45.38 -18.68 15.74
N SER A 623 -46.40 -18.24 16.48
CA SER A 623 -46.44 -16.91 17.09
C SER A 623 -45.37 -16.67 18.18
N LYS A 624 -44.58 -17.70 18.52
CA LYS A 624 -43.45 -17.64 19.46
C LYS A 624 -42.09 -17.74 18.75
N GLY A 625 -42.07 -17.73 17.40
CA GLY A 625 -40.83 -17.75 16.61
C GLY A 625 -40.23 -19.14 16.38
N ARG A 626 -40.95 -20.23 16.66
CA ARG A 626 -40.44 -21.61 16.47
C ARG A 626 -40.87 -22.18 15.12
N CYS A 627 -39.92 -22.73 14.38
CA CYS A 627 -40.16 -23.37 13.09
C CYS A 627 -40.82 -24.75 13.27
N TYR A 628 -41.94 -24.99 12.60
CA TYR A 628 -42.60 -26.30 12.57
C TYR A 628 -43.00 -26.70 11.14
N SER A 629 -42.98 -28.01 10.86
CA SER A 629 -43.35 -28.56 9.54
C SER A 629 -44.88 -28.61 9.37
N VAL A 630 -45.37 -28.12 8.22
CA VAL A 630 -46.80 -28.16 7.84
C VAL A 630 -47.25 -29.55 7.38
N ALA A 631 -46.33 -30.51 7.22
CA ALA A 631 -46.62 -31.87 6.77
C ALA A 631 -47.39 -32.72 7.81
N SER A 632 -47.43 -32.31 9.07
CA SER A 632 -48.00 -33.09 10.18
C SER A 632 -49.54 -33.03 10.29
N ALA A 633 -50.22 -32.17 9.52
CA ALA A 633 -51.68 -32.01 9.60
C ALA A 633 -52.50 -32.94 8.67
N ARG A 634 -51.87 -33.84 7.89
CA ARG A 634 -52.57 -34.71 6.91
C ARG A 634 -52.36 -36.22 7.10
N LEU A 635 -52.20 -36.71 8.34
CA LEU A 635 -51.76 -38.09 8.58
C LEU A 635 -52.85 -39.13 8.90
N LEU A 636 -54.14 -38.80 8.91
CA LEU A 636 -55.18 -39.80 9.20
C LEU A 636 -55.82 -40.50 7.97
N THR A 637 -55.55 -40.06 6.74
CA THR A 637 -56.10 -40.69 5.52
C THR A 637 -55.06 -41.33 4.60
N VAL A 638 -53.76 -41.12 4.86
CA VAL A 638 -52.66 -41.50 3.93
C VAL A 638 -52.08 -42.91 4.21
N GLY A 639 -52.29 -43.47 5.40
CA GLY A 639 -51.65 -44.73 5.82
C GLY A 639 -51.99 -45.95 4.94
N ILE A 640 -53.21 -46.06 4.45
CA ILE A 640 -53.64 -47.20 3.61
C ILE A 640 -53.08 -47.07 2.18
N GLY A 641 -52.94 -45.85 1.67
CA GLY A 641 -52.36 -45.58 0.35
C GLY A 641 -50.84 -45.80 0.31
N VAL A 642 -50.13 -45.50 1.39
CA VAL A 642 -48.67 -45.66 1.49
C VAL A 642 -48.26 -47.13 1.48
N GLY A 643 -49.04 -48.02 2.10
CA GLY A 643 -48.77 -49.47 2.06
C GLY A 643 -48.82 -50.06 0.65
N LEU A 644 -49.80 -49.64 -0.15
CA LEU A 644 -49.93 -50.04 -1.57
C LEU A 644 -48.83 -49.42 -2.43
N LEU A 645 -48.46 -48.16 -2.16
CA LEU A 645 -47.39 -47.46 -2.90
C LEU A 645 -46.02 -48.09 -2.65
N ILE A 646 -45.71 -48.49 -1.42
CA ILE A 646 -44.42 -49.12 -1.07
C ILE A 646 -44.28 -50.48 -1.79
N LEU A 647 -45.36 -51.26 -1.88
CA LEU A 647 -45.33 -52.56 -2.56
C LEU A 647 -45.15 -52.40 -4.08
N VAL A 648 -45.76 -51.37 -4.67
CA VAL A 648 -45.58 -51.01 -6.09
C VAL A 648 -44.16 -50.48 -6.34
N LEU A 649 -43.62 -49.65 -5.44
CA LEU A 649 -42.26 -49.12 -5.54
C LEU A 649 -41.19 -50.21 -5.37
N LEU A 650 -41.40 -51.24 -4.55
CA LEU A 650 -40.46 -52.35 -4.42
C LEU A 650 -40.33 -53.20 -5.68
N VAL A 651 -41.33 -53.21 -6.57
CA VAL A 651 -41.29 -53.88 -7.88
C VAL A 651 -40.88 -52.92 -9.00
N LEU A 652 -41.37 -51.68 -8.96
CA LEU A 652 -41.07 -50.68 -9.99
C LEU A 652 -39.70 -50.04 -9.82
N LEU A 653 -39.14 -49.90 -8.61
CA LEU A 653 -37.82 -49.29 -8.42
C LEU A 653 -36.68 -50.18 -8.93
N PRO A 654 -36.68 -51.52 -8.79
CA PRO A 654 -35.68 -52.37 -9.46
C PRO A 654 -35.84 -52.34 -10.98
N VAL A 655 -37.08 -52.36 -11.50
CA VAL A 655 -37.35 -52.27 -12.94
C VAL A 655 -36.96 -50.89 -13.48
N ALA A 656 -37.30 -49.81 -12.78
CA ALA A 656 -36.95 -48.44 -13.10
C ALA A 656 -35.48 -48.14 -12.82
N TYR A 657 -34.80 -48.83 -11.91
CA TYR A 657 -33.36 -48.76 -11.69
C TYR A 657 -32.61 -49.50 -12.79
N VAL A 658 -33.13 -50.63 -13.26
CA VAL A 658 -32.64 -51.30 -14.48
C VAL A 658 -32.96 -50.45 -15.71
N HIS A 659 -34.12 -49.78 -15.77
CA HIS A 659 -34.48 -48.89 -16.87
C HIS A 659 -33.71 -47.57 -16.83
N TYR A 660 -33.43 -47.04 -15.63
CA TYR A 660 -32.61 -45.86 -15.34
C TYR A 660 -31.14 -46.17 -15.59
N ARG A 661 -30.61 -47.33 -15.18
CA ARG A 661 -29.27 -47.80 -15.62
C ARG A 661 -29.22 -48.00 -17.13
N ARG A 662 -30.27 -48.55 -17.76
CA ARG A 662 -30.35 -48.66 -19.24
C ARG A 662 -30.49 -47.29 -19.94
N ARG A 663 -31.13 -46.31 -19.32
CA ARG A 663 -31.34 -44.94 -19.84
C ARG A 663 -30.15 -44.01 -19.56
N MET A 664 -29.46 -44.18 -18.44
CA MET A 664 -28.23 -43.48 -18.05
C MET A 664 -27.00 -44.05 -18.76
N ARG A 665 -26.98 -45.34 -19.12
CA ARG A 665 -26.03 -45.87 -20.14
C ARG A 665 -26.21 -45.20 -21.50
N LYS A 666 -27.37 -44.63 -21.80
CA LYS A 666 -27.62 -43.85 -23.02
C LYS A 666 -27.02 -42.43 -22.97
N TYR A 667 -26.64 -41.96 -21.77
CA TYR A 667 -25.95 -40.68 -21.52
C TYR A 667 -24.54 -40.90 -20.94
N GLU A 668 -24.01 -42.11 -21.06
CA GLU A 668 -22.57 -42.34 -20.96
C GLU A 668 -21.94 -41.45 -22.02
N ILE A 669 -21.06 -40.55 -21.57
CA ILE A 669 -20.33 -39.57 -22.38
C ILE A 669 -19.90 -40.32 -23.65
N VAL A 670 -20.57 -40.03 -24.77
CA VAL A 670 -20.02 -40.43 -26.05
C VAL A 670 -18.73 -39.65 -26.13
N ASP A 671 -17.61 -40.36 -26.01
CA ASP A 671 -16.32 -39.77 -26.27
C ASP A 671 -16.35 -39.35 -27.75
N LEU A 672 -16.62 -38.06 -27.96
CA LEU A 672 -16.75 -37.49 -29.30
C LEU A 672 -15.41 -37.61 -30.01
N ASP A 673 -14.31 -37.60 -29.27
CA ASP A 673 -12.97 -37.82 -29.81
C ASP A 673 -12.83 -39.28 -30.29
N GLU A 674 -13.40 -40.28 -29.59
CA GLU A 674 -13.53 -41.67 -30.08
C GLU A 674 -14.43 -41.77 -31.33
N TYR A 675 -15.58 -41.07 -31.36
CA TYR A 675 -16.50 -41.08 -32.51
C TYR A 675 -15.91 -40.44 -33.78
N LEU A 676 -15.11 -39.38 -33.63
CA LEU A 676 -14.49 -38.65 -34.73
C LEU A 676 -13.14 -39.25 -35.17
N THR A 677 -12.58 -40.20 -34.41
CA THR A 677 -11.34 -40.92 -34.74
C THR A 677 -11.56 -42.39 -35.14
N ASP A 678 -12.80 -42.90 -35.07
CA ASP A 678 -13.16 -44.26 -35.49
C ASP A 678 -12.81 -44.50 -36.97
N PRO A 679 -11.83 -45.38 -37.30
CA PRO A 679 -11.42 -45.66 -38.68
C PRO A 679 -12.52 -46.32 -39.52
N SER A 680 -13.55 -46.89 -38.88
CA SER A 680 -14.71 -47.51 -39.54
C SER A 680 -15.81 -46.52 -39.91
N ASN A 681 -15.65 -45.24 -39.52
CA ASN A 681 -16.50 -44.13 -39.92
C ASN A 681 -15.99 -43.57 -41.27
N PRO A 682 -16.76 -43.65 -42.38
CA PRO A 682 -16.33 -43.15 -43.69
C PRO A 682 -16.04 -41.64 -43.73
N ASN A 683 -16.35 -40.91 -42.65
CA ASN A 683 -16.12 -39.48 -42.48
C ASN A 683 -14.88 -39.13 -41.62
N ALA A 684 -14.05 -40.11 -41.22
CA ALA A 684 -12.93 -39.92 -40.29
C ALA A 684 -11.72 -39.15 -40.88
N MET A 685 -11.62 -38.99 -42.21
CA MET A 685 -10.67 -38.07 -42.83
C MET A 685 -11.35 -36.73 -43.07
N ALA A 686 -11.04 -35.73 -42.25
CA ALA A 686 -11.35 -34.30 -42.41
C ALA A 686 -12.24 -33.95 -43.64
N LYS A 687 -13.52 -34.34 -43.58
CA LYS A 687 -14.56 -33.95 -44.52
C LYS A 687 -15.70 -33.44 -43.67
N LEU A 688 -15.83 -32.14 -43.70
CA LEU A 688 -16.86 -31.37 -43.04
C LEU A 688 -18.24 -32.05 -43.25
N LEU A 689 -18.86 -32.54 -42.17
CA LEU A 689 -20.11 -33.29 -42.21
C LEU A 689 -21.26 -32.31 -42.46
N ILE A 690 -21.90 -32.40 -43.63
CA ILE A 690 -23.08 -31.59 -43.96
C ILE A 690 -24.33 -32.43 -43.63
N VAL A 691 -25.23 -31.83 -42.86
CA VAL A 691 -26.48 -32.46 -42.38
C VAL A 691 -27.68 -31.63 -42.81
N ASN A 692 -28.86 -32.26 -42.87
CA ASN A 692 -30.12 -31.55 -43.11
C ASN A 692 -30.79 -31.16 -41.79
N ASP A 693 -31.78 -30.26 -41.84
CA ASP A 693 -32.55 -29.88 -40.65
C ASP A 693 -33.22 -31.09 -39.96
N ASP A 694 -33.64 -32.11 -40.73
CA ASP A 694 -34.27 -33.32 -40.20
C ASP A 694 -33.31 -34.18 -39.35
N ASP A 695 -32.01 -34.05 -39.56
CA ASP A 695 -30.98 -34.77 -38.80
C ASP A 695 -30.70 -34.09 -37.44
N VAL A 696 -31.19 -32.87 -37.23
CA VAL A 696 -30.81 -32.00 -36.10
C VAL A 696 -32.06 -31.54 -35.33
N MET A 697 -32.20 -32.02 -34.10
CA MET A 697 -33.31 -31.65 -33.24
C MET A 697 -32.89 -30.56 -32.23
N LYS A 698 -33.27 -29.30 -32.50
CA LYS A 698 -33.14 -28.17 -31.56
C LYS A 698 -34.03 -28.40 -30.33
N GLN A 699 -33.49 -28.17 -29.13
CA GLN A 699 -34.22 -28.26 -27.85
C GLN A 699 -34.30 -26.88 -27.18
N LYS A 700 -33.47 -26.63 -26.16
CA LYS A 700 -33.52 -25.43 -25.33
C LYS A 700 -32.47 -24.42 -25.80
N GLU A 701 -32.83 -23.14 -25.88
CA GLU A 701 -31.87 -22.05 -26.01
C GLU A 701 -30.92 -22.02 -24.80
N ILE A 702 -29.61 -22.01 -25.06
CA ILE A 702 -28.55 -21.98 -24.04
C ILE A 702 -27.71 -20.69 -24.08
N GLY A 703 -27.87 -19.86 -25.11
CA GLY A 703 -27.28 -18.52 -25.16
C GLY A 703 -27.68 -17.76 -26.41
N SER A 704 -27.69 -16.43 -26.36
CA SER A 704 -27.91 -15.57 -27.51
C SER A 704 -27.03 -14.31 -27.45
N GLY A 705 -26.55 -13.85 -28.61
CA GLY A 705 -25.65 -12.72 -28.71
C GLY A 705 -25.54 -12.15 -30.13
N ALA A 706 -24.54 -11.29 -30.35
CA ALA A 706 -24.32 -10.62 -31.63
C ALA A 706 -24.07 -11.60 -32.80
N PHE A 707 -23.51 -12.77 -32.50
CA PHE A 707 -23.15 -13.81 -33.48
C PHE A 707 -24.23 -14.90 -33.64
N GLY A 708 -25.44 -14.71 -33.10
CA GLY A 708 -26.56 -15.64 -33.26
C GLY A 708 -27.08 -16.24 -31.96
N THR A 709 -27.92 -17.27 -32.09
CA THR A 709 -28.54 -17.98 -30.96
C THR A 709 -28.01 -19.41 -30.90
N VAL A 710 -27.62 -19.87 -29.72
CA VAL A 710 -27.13 -21.24 -29.48
C VAL A 710 -28.20 -22.05 -28.77
N TYR A 711 -28.52 -23.22 -29.32
CA TYR A 711 -29.45 -24.19 -28.77
C TYR A 711 -28.72 -25.45 -28.34
N LYS A 712 -29.12 -26.03 -27.21
CA LYS A 712 -28.88 -27.44 -26.94
C LYS A 712 -29.73 -28.27 -27.89
N GLY A 713 -29.20 -29.35 -28.44
CA GLY A 713 -29.95 -30.25 -29.32
C GLY A 713 -29.38 -31.66 -29.42
N ILE A 714 -29.95 -32.44 -30.34
CA ILE A 714 -29.54 -33.81 -30.64
C ILE A 714 -29.27 -33.93 -32.13
N LEU A 715 -28.09 -34.39 -32.51
CA LEU A 715 -27.73 -34.77 -33.88
C LEU A 715 -27.96 -36.28 -34.05
N ARG A 716 -28.72 -36.66 -35.07
CA ARG A 716 -28.91 -38.04 -35.48
C ARG A 716 -27.95 -38.37 -36.61
N SER A 717 -27.08 -39.34 -36.40
CA SER A 717 -26.15 -39.79 -37.44
C SER A 717 -26.39 -41.26 -37.75
N SER A 718 -26.62 -41.57 -39.03
CA SER A 718 -26.73 -42.94 -39.51
C SER A 718 -25.33 -43.53 -39.68
N THR A 719 -24.99 -44.54 -38.88
CA THR A 719 -23.72 -45.26 -38.97
C THR A 719 -23.97 -46.70 -39.45
N ASN A 720 -22.93 -47.40 -39.91
CA ASN A 720 -23.00 -48.83 -40.27
C ASN A 720 -23.45 -49.74 -39.10
N LYS A 721 -23.48 -49.22 -37.86
CA LYS A 721 -23.94 -49.91 -36.64
C LYS A 721 -25.33 -49.44 -36.16
N GLY A 722 -26.04 -48.60 -36.94
CA GLY A 722 -27.37 -48.05 -36.62
C GLY A 722 -27.38 -46.52 -36.44
N VAL A 723 -28.54 -45.96 -36.07
CA VAL A 723 -28.72 -44.52 -35.81
C VAL A 723 -28.20 -44.17 -34.41
N ARG A 724 -27.21 -43.28 -34.33
CA ARG A 724 -26.65 -42.76 -33.07
C ARG A 724 -27.19 -41.35 -32.81
N GLU A 725 -27.66 -41.09 -31.58
CA GLU A 725 -28.10 -39.77 -31.12
C GLU A 725 -26.96 -39.11 -30.31
N LEU A 726 -26.49 -37.94 -30.74
CA LEU A 726 -25.38 -37.21 -30.14
C LEU A 726 -25.85 -35.87 -29.54
N PRO A 727 -25.57 -35.58 -28.26
CA PRO A 727 -25.88 -34.27 -27.69
C PRO A 727 -24.96 -33.18 -28.26
N VAL A 728 -25.56 -32.13 -28.83
CA VAL A 728 -24.84 -31.07 -29.56
C VAL A 728 -25.26 -29.67 -29.11
N ALA A 729 -24.38 -28.71 -29.35
CA ALA A 729 -24.67 -27.28 -29.32
C ALA A 729 -24.82 -26.79 -30.77
N ILE A 730 -25.94 -26.14 -31.06
CA ILE A 730 -26.37 -25.72 -32.40
C ILE A 730 -26.40 -24.19 -32.40
N LYS A 731 -25.41 -23.55 -33.01
CA LYS A 731 -25.36 -22.10 -33.19
C LYS A 731 -26.05 -21.75 -34.50
N VAL A 732 -27.20 -21.09 -34.39
CA VAL A 732 -27.99 -20.56 -35.52
C VAL A 732 -27.60 -19.09 -35.71
N LEU A 733 -27.09 -18.74 -36.90
CA LEU A 733 -26.70 -17.37 -37.21
C LEU A 733 -27.93 -16.53 -37.59
N ARG A 734 -27.95 -15.23 -37.24
CA ARG A 734 -29.07 -14.32 -37.53
C ARG A 734 -28.80 -13.49 -38.78
N GLY A 735 -29.73 -13.48 -39.75
CA GLY A 735 -29.81 -12.50 -40.85
C GLY A 735 -30.03 -13.09 -42.25
N HIS A 736 -30.54 -12.26 -43.19
CA HIS A 736 -30.76 -12.62 -44.61
C HIS A 736 -29.82 -11.86 -45.56
N SER A 737 -28.54 -11.65 -45.17
CA SER A 737 -27.57 -10.95 -46.02
C SER A 737 -26.64 -11.93 -46.76
N PRO A 738 -26.25 -11.69 -48.02
CA PRO A 738 -25.28 -12.53 -48.74
C PRO A 738 -23.90 -12.60 -48.07
N LYS A 739 -23.56 -11.61 -47.23
CA LYS A 739 -22.32 -11.58 -46.43
C LYS A 739 -22.33 -12.61 -45.28
N LEU A 740 -23.51 -12.98 -44.78
CA LEU A 740 -23.67 -13.93 -43.68
C LEU A 740 -23.23 -15.36 -44.05
N GLY A 741 -23.43 -15.77 -45.30
CA GLY A 741 -22.96 -17.07 -45.80
C GLY A 741 -21.43 -17.16 -45.82
N GLN A 742 -20.73 -16.06 -46.13
CA GLN A 742 -19.26 -16.00 -46.08
C GLN A 742 -18.74 -16.01 -44.64
N GLU A 743 -19.38 -15.28 -43.73
CA GLU A 743 -19.02 -15.28 -42.30
C GLU A 743 -19.19 -16.67 -41.66
N LEU A 744 -20.29 -17.36 -41.97
CA LEU A 744 -20.52 -18.76 -41.58
C LEU A 744 -19.42 -19.67 -42.13
N LEU A 745 -19.16 -19.60 -43.44
CA LEU A 745 -18.17 -20.47 -44.09
C LEU A 745 -16.76 -20.20 -43.55
N ASN A 746 -16.45 -18.96 -43.19
CA ASN A 746 -15.20 -18.60 -42.53
C ASN A 746 -15.11 -19.21 -41.14
N GLU A 747 -16.13 -19.03 -40.28
CA GLU A 747 -16.14 -19.62 -38.92
C GLU A 747 -16.11 -21.16 -38.98
N ALA A 748 -16.87 -21.76 -39.90
CA ALA A 748 -16.88 -23.20 -40.16
C ALA A 748 -15.52 -23.71 -40.64
N SER A 749 -14.89 -23.00 -41.57
CA SER A 749 -13.56 -23.34 -42.11
C SER A 749 -12.50 -23.29 -41.02
N MET A 750 -12.54 -22.28 -40.15
CA MET A 750 -11.64 -22.18 -39.00
C MET A 750 -11.83 -23.35 -38.03
N LEU A 751 -13.07 -23.61 -37.60
CA LEU A 751 -13.40 -24.72 -36.69
C LEU A 751 -13.09 -26.10 -37.29
N ALA A 752 -13.14 -26.25 -38.61
CA ALA A 752 -12.78 -27.49 -39.30
C ALA A 752 -11.26 -27.74 -39.33
N ARG A 753 -10.44 -26.68 -39.28
CA ARG A 753 -8.96 -26.76 -39.26
C ARG A 753 -8.40 -27.03 -37.87
N VAL A 754 -9.17 -26.75 -36.82
CA VAL A 754 -8.74 -26.85 -35.42
C VAL A 754 -8.95 -28.27 -34.89
N GLN A 755 -7.85 -28.92 -34.50
CA GLN A 755 -7.84 -30.27 -33.93
C GLN A 755 -6.93 -30.31 -32.70
N HIS A 756 -7.44 -29.84 -31.57
CA HIS A 756 -6.72 -29.83 -30.30
C HIS A 756 -7.68 -30.08 -29.12
N PRO A 757 -7.30 -30.85 -28.08
CA PRO A 757 -8.17 -31.14 -26.93
C PRO A 757 -8.69 -29.89 -26.20
N CYS A 758 -7.90 -28.82 -26.19
CA CYS A 758 -8.24 -27.54 -25.56
C CYS A 758 -8.96 -26.56 -26.49
N CYS A 759 -9.40 -26.99 -27.68
CA CYS A 759 -10.19 -26.18 -28.61
C CYS A 759 -11.49 -26.92 -28.98
N ILE A 760 -12.58 -26.17 -29.18
CA ILE A 760 -13.85 -26.76 -29.61
C ILE A 760 -13.73 -27.21 -31.07
N ARG A 761 -14.24 -28.42 -31.36
CA ARG A 761 -14.20 -29.01 -32.70
C ARG A 761 -15.59 -28.94 -33.35
N LEU A 762 -15.62 -28.65 -34.65
CA LEU A 762 -16.83 -28.74 -35.44
C LEU A 762 -17.27 -30.21 -35.58
N VAL A 763 -18.56 -30.46 -35.34
CA VAL A 763 -19.18 -31.78 -35.56
C VAL A 763 -19.85 -31.83 -36.93
N ALA A 764 -20.66 -30.82 -37.25
CA ALA A 764 -21.40 -30.76 -38.51
C ALA A 764 -21.79 -29.32 -38.90
N LEU A 765 -22.15 -29.13 -40.17
CA LEU A 765 -22.83 -27.94 -40.68
C LEU A 765 -24.21 -28.30 -41.20
N CYS A 766 -25.21 -27.47 -40.90
CA CYS A 766 -26.49 -27.48 -41.60
C CYS A 766 -26.54 -26.26 -42.53
N LEU A 767 -26.70 -26.48 -43.83
CA LEU A 767 -26.66 -25.43 -44.87
C LEU A 767 -28.06 -25.15 -45.46
N THR A 768 -29.10 -25.14 -44.63
CA THR A 768 -30.48 -24.87 -45.04
C THR A 768 -30.78 -23.36 -45.03
N GLN A 769 -32.07 -22.96 -45.03
CA GLN A 769 -32.47 -21.55 -45.01
C GLN A 769 -31.94 -20.78 -43.78
N GLU A 770 -31.74 -21.48 -42.66
CA GLU A 770 -31.08 -20.95 -41.46
C GLU A 770 -29.77 -21.72 -41.24
N PRO A 771 -28.60 -21.17 -41.63
CA PRO A 771 -27.35 -21.91 -41.51
C PRO A 771 -26.94 -22.15 -40.04
N GLN A 772 -26.47 -23.37 -39.75
CA GLN A 772 -26.21 -23.83 -38.38
C GLN A 772 -24.80 -24.44 -38.25
N LEU A 773 -24.08 -24.00 -37.21
CA LEU A 773 -22.81 -24.57 -36.76
C LEU A 773 -23.07 -25.53 -35.60
N ILE A 774 -22.66 -26.79 -35.75
CA ILE A 774 -22.96 -27.84 -34.77
C ILE A 774 -21.64 -28.30 -34.14
N THR A 775 -21.54 -28.14 -32.82
CA THR A 775 -20.39 -28.58 -32.01
C THR A 775 -20.85 -29.52 -30.89
N ALA A 776 -19.93 -30.19 -30.20
CA ALA A 776 -20.31 -30.95 -29.01
C ALA A 776 -20.83 -30.03 -27.90
N LEU A 777 -21.87 -30.49 -27.22
CA LEU A 777 -22.40 -29.81 -26.06
C LEU A 777 -21.43 -29.94 -24.88
N MET A 778 -20.96 -28.81 -24.36
CA MET A 778 -20.17 -28.75 -23.13
C MET A 778 -21.11 -28.67 -21.91
N PRO A 779 -21.20 -29.71 -21.06
CA PRO A 779 -22.29 -29.84 -20.08
C PRO A 779 -22.20 -28.84 -18.92
N ARG A 780 -21.05 -28.19 -18.71
CA ARG A 780 -20.82 -27.24 -17.60
C ARG A 780 -20.83 -25.77 -18.03
N GLY A 781 -21.17 -25.48 -19.29
CA GLY A 781 -21.24 -24.11 -19.80
C GLY A 781 -19.86 -23.45 -19.92
N CYS A 782 -19.84 -22.12 -19.85
CA CYS A 782 -18.61 -21.33 -19.96
C CYS A 782 -17.92 -21.13 -18.61
N LEU A 783 -16.60 -20.88 -18.66
CA LEU A 783 -15.74 -20.72 -17.50
C LEU A 783 -16.13 -19.51 -16.67
N LEU A 784 -16.56 -18.41 -17.28
CA LEU A 784 -17.03 -17.22 -16.56
C LEU A 784 -18.20 -17.52 -15.60
N GLU A 785 -19.25 -18.20 -16.09
CA GLU A 785 -20.40 -18.58 -15.25
C GLU A 785 -20.00 -19.62 -14.21
N PHE A 786 -19.13 -20.56 -14.59
CA PHE A 786 -18.63 -21.59 -13.68
C PHE A 786 -17.83 -21.01 -12.52
N LEU A 787 -16.90 -20.07 -12.78
CA LEU A 787 -16.10 -19.36 -11.79
C LEU A 787 -16.99 -18.65 -10.77
N ARG A 788 -18.02 -17.93 -11.25
CA ARG A 788 -18.97 -17.19 -10.40
C ARG A 788 -19.81 -18.13 -9.54
N ALA A 789 -20.32 -19.22 -10.11
CA ALA A 789 -21.17 -20.18 -9.42
C ALA A 789 -20.41 -21.03 -8.37
N HIS A 790 -19.11 -21.26 -8.57
CA HIS A 790 -18.31 -22.18 -7.75
C HIS A 790 -17.13 -21.51 -7.04
N ARG A 791 -17.20 -20.19 -6.79
CA ARG A 791 -16.11 -19.38 -6.19
C ARG A 791 -15.41 -20.04 -5.00
N ASN A 792 -16.18 -20.69 -4.11
CA ASN A 792 -15.64 -21.30 -2.89
C ASN A 792 -15.12 -22.75 -3.07
N GLN A 793 -15.25 -23.33 -4.27
CA GLN A 793 -14.91 -24.73 -4.57
C GLN A 793 -13.73 -24.86 -5.55
N ILE A 794 -13.09 -23.74 -5.91
CA ILE A 794 -12.01 -23.68 -6.90
C ILE A 794 -10.70 -23.37 -6.17
N GLY A 795 -9.76 -24.30 -6.25
CA GLY A 795 -8.41 -24.15 -5.71
C GLY A 795 -7.39 -23.65 -6.73
N ALA A 796 -6.23 -23.21 -6.22
CA ALA A 796 -5.11 -22.68 -6.99
C ALA A 796 -4.65 -23.59 -8.14
N GLU A 797 -4.51 -24.90 -7.88
CA GLU A 797 -4.08 -25.87 -8.89
C GLU A 797 -5.04 -25.92 -10.09
N ARG A 798 -6.35 -25.90 -9.83
CA ARG A 798 -7.37 -25.92 -10.89
C ARG A 798 -7.35 -24.64 -11.72
N MET A 799 -7.19 -23.48 -11.08
CA MET A 799 -7.06 -22.20 -11.78
C MET A 799 -5.86 -22.18 -12.72
N LEU A 800 -4.69 -22.63 -12.24
CA LEU A 800 -3.48 -22.71 -13.04
C LEU A 800 -3.60 -23.75 -14.16
N ARG A 801 -4.30 -24.88 -13.91
CA ARG A 801 -4.56 -25.91 -14.94
C ARG A 801 -5.43 -25.39 -16.07
N TRP A 802 -6.47 -24.61 -15.76
CA TRP A 802 -7.26 -23.93 -16.79
C TRP A 802 -6.41 -22.91 -17.56
N GLY A 803 -5.58 -22.13 -16.86
CA GLY A 803 -4.63 -21.21 -17.49
C GLY A 803 -3.67 -21.92 -18.46
N LEU A 804 -3.11 -23.06 -18.05
CA LEU A 804 -2.24 -23.89 -18.88
C LEU A 804 -2.97 -24.43 -20.11
N GLN A 805 -4.13 -25.06 -19.95
CA GLN A 805 -4.89 -25.64 -21.07
C GLN A 805 -5.28 -24.59 -22.11
N VAL A 806 -5.64 -23.39 -21.67
CA VAL A 806 -5.90 -22.27 -22.59
C VAL A 806 -4.63 -21.84 -23.32
N ALA A 807 -3.48 -21.77 -22.63
CA ALA A 807 -2.20 -21.46 -23.28
C ALA A 807 -1.80 -22.51 -24.32
N GLU A 808 -1.98 -23.80 -24.03
CA GLU A 808 -1.71 -24.90 -24.97
C GLU A 808 -2.63 -24.82 -26.20
N GLY A 809 -3.91 -24.53 -25.99
CA GLY A 809 -4.84 -24.29 -27.10
C GLY A 809 -4.45 -23.10 -27.97
N MET A 810 -4.00 -22.00 -27.36
CA MET A 810 -3.58 -20.79 -28.09
C MET A 810 -2.21 -20.95 -28.78
N GLU A 811 -1.26 -21.69 -28.19
CA GLU A 811 -0.01 -22.07 -28.85
C GLU A 811 -0.30 -22.89 -30.12
N TYR A 812 -1.26 -23.82 -30.04
CA TYR A 812 -1.71 -24.59 -31.20
C TYR A 812 -2.32 -23.68 -32.28
N LEU A 813 -3.19 -22.73 -31.91
CA LEU A 813 -3.78 -21.78 -32.87
C LEU A 813 -2.70 -20.88 -33.52
N GLU A 814 -1.73 -20.41 -32.73
CA GLU A 814 -0.57 -19.65 -33.22
C GLU A 814 0.22 -20.48 -34.26
N SER A 815 0.42 -21.78 -34.02
CA SER A 815 1.10 -22.67 -34.99
C SER A 815 0.35 -22.86 -36.32
N LEU A 816 -0.97 -22.63 -36.32
CA LEU A 816 -1.82 -22.67 -37.51
C LEU A 816 -1.97 -21.30 -38.17
N GLY A 817 -1.35 -20.24 -37.64
CA GLY A 817 -1.51 -18.86 -38.10
C GLY A 817 -2.90 -18.29 -37.81
N ILE A 818 -3.57 -18.77 -36.77
CA ILE A 818 -4.92 -18.33 -36.38
C ILE A 818 -4.83 -17.30 -35.26
N VAL A 819 -5.42 -16.11 -35.47
CA VAL A 819 -5.62 -15.09 -34.43
C VAL A 819 -7.07 -15.16 -33.94
N HIS A 820 -7.27 -15.33 -32.63
CA HIS A 820 -8.58 -15.58 -32.02
C HIS A 820 -9.43 -14.31 -31.85
N ARG A 821 -8.84 -13.22 -31.35
CA ARG A 821 -9.39 -11.85 -31.25
C ARG A 821 -10.51 -11.62 -30.24
N ASP A 822 -11.09 -12.68 -29.70
CA ASP A 822 -12.02 -12.59 -28.57
C ASP A 822 -11.75 -13.62 -27.46
N LEU A 823 -10.49 -13.72 -27.03
CA LEU A 823 -10.13 -14.63 -25.95
C LEU A 823 -10.55 -14.04 -24.59
N ALA A 824 -11.50 -14.69 -23.92
CA ALA A 824 -12.04 -14.27 -22.63
C ALA A 824 -12.66 -15.47 -21.89
N ALA A 825 -12.88 -15.36 -20.57
CA ALA A 825 -13.44 -16.47 -19.78
C ALA A 825 -14.85 -16.92 -20.25
N ARG A 826 -15.63 -16.05 -20.91
CA ARG A 826 -16.93 -16.42 -21.51
C ARG A 826 -16.80 -17.30 -22.76
N ASN A 827 -15.64 -17.27 -23.42
CA ASN A 827 -15.32 -18.01 -24.65
C ASN A 827 -14.42 -19.23 -24.36
N VAL A 828 -14.40 -19.68 -23.10
CA VAL A 828 -13.78 -20.94 -22.67
C VAL A 828 -14.87 -21.81 -22.07
N LEU A 829 -15.11 -23.00 -22.62
CA LEU A 829 -16.16 -23.93 -22.20
C LEU A 829 -15.59 -25.06 -21.34
N LEU A 830 -16.38 -25.62 -20.43
CA LEU A 830 -15.99 -26.76 -19.60
C LEU A 830 -16.68 -28.05 -20.04
N GLN A 831 -15.86 -29.03 -20.42
CA GLN A 831 -16.31 -30.41 -20.63
C GLN A 831 -16.47 -31.12 -19.28
N THR A 832 -15.42 -31.03 -18.45
CA THR A 832 -15.36 -31.50 -17.06
C THR A 832 -14.75 -30.38 -16.21
N PRO A 833 -14.76 -30.46 -14.87
CA PRO A 833 -14.10 -29.44 -14.04
C PRO A 833 -12.60 -29.25 -14.33
N ASP A 834 -11.96 -30.25 -14.96
CA ASP A 834 -10.53 -30.27 -15.21
C ASP A 834 -10.17 -30.23 -16.71
N GLN A 835 -11.16 -30.07 -17.61
CA GLN A 835 -10.96 -29.97 -19.07
C GLN A 835 -11.72 -28.78 -19.65
N VAL A 836 -10.98 -27.80 -20.18
CA VAL A 836 -11.52 -26.63 -20.88
C VAL A 836 -11.34 -26.72 -22.39
N ARG A 837 -12.19 -26.01 -23.14
CA ARG A 837 -12.11 -25.88 -24.59
C ARG A 837 -12.37 -24.43 -25.03
N ILE A 838 -11.46 -23.85 -25.80
CA ILE A 838 -11.60 -22.51 -26.40
C ILE A 838 -12.67 -22.56 -27.50
N THR A 839 -13.56 -21.58 -27.55
CA THR A 839 -14.68 -21.48 -28.49
C THR A 839 -14.83 -20.05 -29.05
N ASP A 840 -15.79 -19.89 -29.97
CA ASP A 840 -16.21 -18.62 -30.57
C ASP A 840 -15.17 -17.98 -31.50
N PHE A 841 -14.85 -18.72 -32.56
CA PHE A 841 -13.97 -18.31 -33.64
C PHE A 841 -14.65 -17.35 -34.65
N GLY A 842 -15.81 -16.78 -34.31
CA GLY A 842 -16.58 -15.90 -35.18
C GLY A 842 -15.88 -14.59 -35.56
N LEU A 843 -14.86 -14.19 -34.79
CA LEU A 843 -13.97 -13.08 -35.13
C LEU A 843 -12.57 -13.54 -35.58
N ALA A 844 -12.29 -14.84 -35.55
CA ALA A 844 -10.96 -15.37 -35.82
C ALA A 844 -10.58 -15.23 -37.31
N ARG A 845 -9.28 -15.06 -37.57
CA ARG A 845 -8.76 -14.88 -38.93
C ARG A 845 -7.47 -15.66 -39.13
N LEU A 846 -7.30 -16.20 -40.34
CA LEU A 846 -6.05 -16.81 -40.78
C LEU A 846 -5.10 -15.72 -41.29
N LEU A 847 -3.86 -15.75 -40.82
CA LEU A 847 -2.76 -14.97 -41.36
C LEU A 847 -2.06 -15.73 -42.49
N ASP A 848 -1.62 -15.02 -43.54
CA ASP A 848 -0.68 -15.60 -44.51
C ASP A 848 0.68 -15.78 -43.83
N MET A 849 1.37 -16.88 -44.11
CA MET A 849 2.64 -17.25 -43.46
C MET A 849 3.75 -16.18 -43.58
N SER A 850 3.59 -15.17 -44.45
CA SER A 850 4.49 -14.02 -44.63
C SER A 850 4.08 -12.76 -43.86
N GLU A 851 2.85 -12.67 -43.36
CA GLU A 851 2.30 -11.48 -42.68
C GLU A 851 1.83 -11.86 -41.27
N GLY A 852 2.60 -11.50 -40.24
CA GLY A 852 2.27 -11.82 -38.84
C GLY A 852 1.17 -10.95 -38.20
N GLU A 853 0.62 -10.00 -38.96
CA GLU A 853 -0.30 -8.97 -38.46
C GLU A 853 -1.27 -8.54 -39.56
N PHE A 854 -2.45 -8.02 -39.19
CA PHE A 854 -3.38 -7.41 -40.15
C PHE A 854 -4.12 -6.20 -39.56
N ILE A 855 -4.61 -5.31 -40.43
CA ILE A 855 -5.34 -4.09 -40.06
C ILE A 855 -6.84 -4.26 -40.31
N GLN A 856 -7.69 -3.94 -39.33
CA GLN A 856 -9.15 -3.92 -39.48
C GLN A 856 -9.77 -2.54 -39.22
N THR A 857 -10.68 -2.13 -40.11
CA THR A 857 -11.29 -0.79 -40.14
C THR A 857 -12.72 -0.68 -39.61
N ALA A 858 -13.45 -1.79 -39.35
CA ALA A 858 -14.82 -1.75 -38.79
C ALA A 858 -15.30 -3.08 -38.13
N GLY A 859 -16.10 -2.99 -37.04
CA GLY A 859 -16.79 -4.13 -36.37
C GLY A 859 -17.11 -3.90 -34.88
N LEU A 860 -18.02 -4.71 -34.28
CA LEU A 860 -18.22 -4.78 -32.82
C LEU A 860 -17.01 -5.51 -32.20
N LEU A 861 -16.34 -4.90 -31.21
CA LEU A 861 -15.09 -5.40 -30.63
C LEU A 861 -15.19 -5.59 -29.11
N PRO A 862 -14.51 -6.59 -28.53
CA PRO A 862 -14.49 -6.85 -27.08
C PRO A 862 -13.51 -5.92 -26.36
N VAL A 863 -13.81 -4.62 -26.34
CA VAL A 863 -12.85 -3.55 -26.01
C VAL A 863 -12.14 -3.66 -24.64
N LYS A 864 -12.68 -4.38 -23.66
CA LYS A 864 -12.01 -4.56 -22.37
C LYS A 864 -10.89 -5.60 -22.37
N TRP A 865 -10.80 -6.43 -23.41
CA TRP A 865 -9.83 -7.53 -23.56
C TRP A 865 -8.76 -7.24 -24.62
N LEU A 866 -8.86 -6.14 -25.36
CA LEU A 866 -7.96 -5.82 -26.47
C LEU A 866 -6.72 -5.05 -26.02
N GLY A 867 -5.61 -5.30 -26.73
CA GLY A 867 -4.36 -4.56 -26.59
C GLY A 867 -4.46 -3.13 -27.13
N VAL A 868 -3.51 -2.27 -26.73
CA VAL A 868 -3.48 -0.85 -27.11
C VAL A 868 -3.39 -0.67 -28.63
N GLU A 869 -2.59 -1.52 -29.28
CA GLU A 869 -2.37 -1.54 -30.74
C GLU A 869 -3.67 -1.77 -31.53
N CYS A 870 -4.63 -2.50 -30.97
CA CYS A 870 -5.91 -2.76 -31.62
C CYS A 870 -6.76 -1.48 -31.76
N PHE A 871 -6.55 -0.50 -30.87
CA PHE A 871 -7.24 0.79 -30.92
C PHE A 871 -6.48 1.86 -31.71
N GLU A 872 -5.15 1.82 -31.67
CA GLU A 872 -4.31 2.86 -32.29
C GLU A 872 -4.10 2.64 -33.79
N SER A 873 -3.81 1.40 -34.18
CA SER A 873 -3.46 1.04 -35.56
C SER A 873 -4.42 0.01 -36.16
N GLY A 874 -5.44 -0.44 -35.40
CA GLY A 874 -6.36 -1.49 -35.83
C GLY A 874 -5.67 -2.84 -36.03
N LEU A 875 -4.50 -3.02 -35.39
CA LEU A 875 -3.61 -4.16 -35.59
C LEU A 875 -4.04 -5.34 -34.72
N PHE A 876 -4.21 -6.51 -35.35
CA PHE A 876 -4.48 -7.76 -34.65
C PHE A 876 -3.40 -8.79 -35.03
N SER A 877 -2.86 -9.45 -34.01
CA SER A 877 -1.80 -10.45 -34.12
C SER A 877 -1.84 -11.45 -32.96
N HIS A 878 -1.02 -12.50 -33.00
CA HIS A 878 -0.89 -13.43 -31.86
C HIS A 878 -0.49 -12.72 -30.56
N LYS A 879 0.29 -11.62 -30.64
CA LYS A 879 0.65 -10.79 -29.48
C LYS A 879 -0.51 -9.99 -28.91
N SER A 880 -1.50 -9.63 -29.73
CA SER A 880 -2.76 -9.06 -29.24
C SER A 880 -3.59 -10.09 -28.48
N ASP A 881 -3.57 -11.37 -28.89
CA ASP A 881 -4.22 -12.45 -28.15
C ASP A 881 -3.51 -12.76 -26.81
N VAL A 882 -2.17 -12.58 -26.74
CA VAL A 882 -1.43 -12.71 -25.46
C VAL A 882 -1.90 -11.66 -24.45
N TRP A 883 -2.25 -10.45 -24.89
CA TRP A 883 -2.86 -9.44 -24.02
C TRP A 883 -4.21 -9.92 -23.47
N SER A 884 -5.08 -10.42 -24.36
CA SER A 884 -6.38 -10.98 -23.98
C SER A 884 -6.24 -12.17 -23.03
N TYR A 885 -5.23 -13.02 -23.22
CA TYR A 885 -4.89 -14.11 -22.32
C TYR A 885 -4.52 -13.63 -20.91
N GLY A 886 -3.75 -12.54 -20.80
CA GLY A 886 -3.47 -11.90 -19.51
C GLY A 886 -4.75 -11.44 -18.79
N VAL A 887 -5.72 -10.88 -19.54
CA VAL A 887 -7.04 -10.50 -18.99
C VAL A 887 -7.84 -11.72 -18.57
N LEU A 888 -7.81 -12.81 -19.33
CA LEU A 888 -8.46 -14.07 -18.98
C LEU A 888 -7.88 -14.68 -17.69
N LEU A 889 -6.55 -14.68 -17.51
CA LEU A 889 -5.92 -15.13 -16.26
C LEU A 889 -6.36 -14.26 -15.08
N TRP A 890 -6.50 -12.95 -15.29
CA TRP A 890 -7.06 -12.05 -14.29
C TRP A 890 -8.52 -12.41 -13.94
N GLU A 891 -9.37 -12.67 -14.94
CA GLU A 891 -10.76 -13.12 -14.72
C GLU A 891 -10.82 -14.43 -13.92
N ILE A 892 -9.93 -15.39 -14.19
CA ILE A 892 -9.85 -16.64 -13.41
C ILE A 892 -9.54 -16.34 -11.94
N CYS A 893 -8.55 -15.49 -11.68
CA CYS A 893 -8.07 -15.21 -10.34
C CYS A 893 -9.01 -14.30 -9.53
N THR A 894 -9.87 -13.52 -10.20
CA THR A 894 -10.92 -12.73 -9.55
C THR A 894 -12.28 -13.44 -9.51
N PHE A 895 -12.33 -14.71 -9.94
CA PHE A 895 -13.56 -15.50 -10.02
C PHE A 895 -14.65 -14.87 -10.92
N GLY A 896 -14.22 -14.24 -12.01
CA GLY A 896 -15.09 -13.72 -13.05
C GLY A 896 -15.57 -12.28 -12.81
N GLU A 897 -14.79 -11.44 -12.13
CA GLU A 897 -15.06 -10.00 -12.09
C GLU A 897 -14.99 -9.37 -13.49
N SER A 898 -15.71 -8.25 -13.69
CA SER A 898 -15.63 -7.55 -14.97
C SER A 898 -14.33 -6.73 -15.06
N PRO A 899 -13.53 -6.87 -16.13
CA PRO A 899 -12.32 -6.06 -16.29
C PRO A 899 -12.64 -4.56 -16.29
N TYR A 900 -11.79 -3.78 -15.60
CA TYR A 900 -11.90 -2.32 -15.47
C TYR A 900 -13.23 -1.81 -14.87
N ASN A 901 -13.97 -2.64 -14.12
CA ASN A 901 -15.26 -2.28 -13.54
C ASN A 901 -15.25 -0.97 -12.70
N PRO A 902 -14.24 -0.70 -11.84
CA PRO A 902 -14.21 0.53 -11.03
C PRO A 902 -14.14 1.82 -11.86
N TYR A 903 -13.69 1.73 -13.12
CA TYR A 903 -13.55 2.88 -14.01
C TYR A 903 -14.77 3.14 -14.87
N GLY A 904 -15.79 2.26 -14.82
CA GLY A 904 -17.07 2.49 -15.49
C GLY A 904 -16.97 2.68 -17.00
N ILE A 905 -16.13 1.87 -17.68
CA ILE A 905 -15.88 1.96 -19.13
C ILE A 905 -17.18 1.91 -19.93
N ARG A 906 -17.49 2.99 -20.67
CA ARG A 906 -18.69 3.12 -21.52
C ARG A 906 -18.36 3.31 -22.99
N SER A 907 -17.15 3.72 -23.33
CA SER A 907 -16.70 3.90 -24.72
C SER A 907 -15.29 3.37 -24.99
N VAL A 908 -14.90 3.36 -26.28
CA VAL A 908 -13.55 3.00 -26.72
C VAL A 908 -12.53 4.04 -26.24
N GLU A 909 -12.93 5.31 -26.20
CA GLU A 909 -12.10 6.42 -25.76
C GLU A 909 -11.76 6.31 -24.27
N ASP A 910 -12.71 5.86 -23.44
CA ASP A 910 -12.50 5.64 -22.00
C ASP A 910 -11.36 4.65 -21.76
N ILE A 911 -11.44 3.47 -22.39
CA ILE A 911 -10.43 2.41 -22.21
C ILE A 911 -9.09 2.82 -22.84
N THR A 912 -9.11 3.43 -24.02
CA THR A 912 -7.90 3.91 -24.69
C THR A 912 -7.17 4.96 -23.84
N GLY A 913 -7.91 5.90 -23.25
CA GLY A 913 -7.36 6.93 -22.37
C GLY A 913 -6.72 6.38 -21.10
N LEU A 914 -7.31 5.32 -20.51
CA LEU A 914 -6.72 4.64 -19.34
C LEU A 914 -5.43 3.91 -19.71
N LEU A 915 -5.46 3.13 -20.80
CA LEU A 915 -4.31 2.33 -21.19
C LEU A 915 -3.11 3.20 -21.61
N LYS A 916 -3.36 4.33 -22.28
CA LYS A 916 -2.34 5.35 -22.64
C LYS A 916 -1.70 6.01 -21.42
N LYS A 917 -2.44 6.16 -20.32
CA LYS A 917 -1.89 6.65 -19.03
C LYS A 917 -1.08 5.59 -18.27
N GLY A 918 -0.89 4.40 -18.84
CA GLY A 918 -0.18 3.30 -18.21
C GLY A 918 -0.99 2.54 -17.16
N ILE A 919 -2.30 2.78 -17.08
CA ILE A 919 -3.17 2.06 -16.14
C ILE A 919 -3.42 0.65 -16.70
N ARG A 920 -3.33 -0.36 -15.82
CA ARG A 920 -3.58 -1.79 -16.09
C ARG A 920 -4.51 -2.35 -15.00
N LEU A 921 -5.01 -3.56 -15.18
CA LEU A 921 -5.82 -4.25 -14.16
C LEU A 921 -5.01 -4.46 -12.87
N ASN A 922 -5.65 -4.27 -11.72
CA ASN A 922 -5.05 -4.44 -10.39
C ASN A 922 -4.66 -5.90 -10.12
N GLN A 923 -3.74 -6.11 -9.17
CA GLN A 923 -3.40 -7.45 -8.69
C GLN A 923 -4.63 -8.11 -8.03
N PRO A 924 -5.01 -9.34 -8.41
CA PRO A 924 -6.04 -10.11 -7.71
C PRO A 924 -5.59 -10.47 -6.29
N ASP A 925 -6.52 -10.44 -5.32
CA ASP A 925 -6.23 -10.65 -3.88
C ASP A 925 -5.56 -12.00 -3.57
N ILE A 926 -5.89 -13.03 -4.34
CA ILE A 926 -5.36 -14.38 -4.15
C ILE A 926 -4.01 -14.60 -4.85
N CYS A 927 -3.53 -13.66 -5.65
CA CYS A 927 -2.31 -13.82 -6.44
C CYS A 927 -1.08 -13.27 -5.72
N SER A 928 0.03 -13.99 -5.79
CA SER A 928 1.36 -13.47 -5.43
C SER A 928 1.82 -12.39 -6.41
N ILE A 929 2.80 -11.58 -5.99
CA ILE A 929 3.45 -10.61 -6.87
C ILE A 929 4.13 -11.28 -8.08
N ASP A 930 4.67 -12.49 -7.90
CA ASP A 930 5.31 -13.27 -8.96
C ASP A 930 4.30 -13.63 -10.06
N PHE A 931 3.10 -14.09 -9.66
CA PHE A 931 2.04 -14.38 -10.62
C PHE A 931 1.50 -13.11 -11.29
N TYR A 932 1.38 -12.02 -10.54
CA TYR A 932 0.96 -10.74 -11.11
C TYR A 932 1.97 -10.17 -12.12
N ASN A 933 3.28 -10.37 -11.91
CA ASN A 933 4.30 -9.99 -12.88
C ASN A 933 4.15 -10.75 -14.22
N ILE A 934 3.65 -12.00 -14.19
CA ILE A 934 3.32 -12.74 -15.39
C ILE A 934 2.17 -12.05 -16.15
N LEU A 935 1.09 -11.67 -15.45
CA LEU A 935 -0.01 -10.90 -16.05
C LEU A 935 0.47 -9.57 -16.65
N LEU A 936 1.33 -8.83 -15.92
CA LEU A 936 1.91 -7.58 -16.42
C LEU A 936 2.76 -7.77 -17.68
N SER A 937 3.48 -8.90 -17.81
CA SER A 937 4.28 -9.20 -19.00
C SER A 937 3.41 -9.37 -20.26
N CYS A 938 2.18 -9.84 -20.11
CA CYS A 938 1.19 -9.91 -21.19
C CYS A 938 0.66 -8.54 -21.61
N TRP A 939 0.77 -7.53 -20.75
CA TRP A 939 0.22 -6.18 -20.98
C TRP A 939 1.27 -5.10 -21.27
N LEU A 940 2.43 -5.53 -21.75
CA LEU A 940 3.47 -4.61 -22.22
C LEU A 940 2.97 -3.81 -23.43
N PRO A 941 3.23 -2.48 -23.49
CA PRO A 941 2.70 -1.62 -24.55
C PRO A 941 3.08 -2.08 -25.97
N HIS A 942 4.33 -2.48 -26.17
CA HIS A 942 4.81 -2.97 -27.47
C HIS A 942 4.50 -4.47 -27.63
N PRO A 943 3.76 -4.90 -28.67
CA PRO A 943 3.39 -6.30 -28.89
C PRO A 943 4.58 -7.26 -28.87
N GLU A 944 5.68 -6.90 -29.53
CA GLU A 944 6.92 -7.70 -29.60
C GLU A 944 7.60 -7.96 -28.26
N SER A 945 7.32 -7.13 -27.24
CA SER A 945 7.89 -7.31 -25.90
C SER A 945 7.12 -8.33 -25.06
N ARG A 946 5.93 -8.75 -25.50
CA ARG A 946 5.10 -9.72 -24.78
C ARG A 946 5.64 -11.15 -25.02
N PRO A 947 5.44 -12.09 -24.08
CA PRO A 947 5.80 -13.50 -24.29
C PRO A 947 5.05 -14.12 -25.49
N SER A 948 5.54 -15.22 -26.04
CA SER A 948 4.77 -16.09 -26.97
C SER A 948 3.87 -17.03 -26.18
N PHE A 949 2.88 -17.68 -26.82
CA PHE A 949 2.09 -18.70 -26.12
C PHE A 949 2.93 -19.90 -25.70
N ARG A 950 3.97 -20.25 -26.46
CA ARG A 950 4.98 -21.24 -26.05
C ARG A 950 5.66 -20.89 -24.72
N ASP A 951 6.04 -19.62 -24.54
CA ASP A 951 6.62 -19.15 -23.27
C ASP A 951 5.59 -19.21 -22.14
N MET A 952 4.33 -18.89 -22.44
CA MET A 952 3.23 -18.95 -21.47
C MET A 952 2.93 -20.39 -21.03
N VAL A 953 2.97 -21.38 -21.94
CA VAL A 953 2.85 -22.80 -21.60
C VAL A 953 3.96 -23.22 -20.64
N GLY A 954 5.22 -22.85 -20.93
CA GLY A 954 6.34 -23.12 -20.02
C GLY A 954 6.14 -22.47 -18.64
N THR A 955 5.73 -21.20 -18.63
CA THR A 955 5.49 -20.43 -17.41
C THR A 955 4.36 -21.02 -16.55
N MET A 956 3.25 -21.45 -17.17
CA MET A 956 2.12 -22.07 -16.45
C MET A 956 2.47 -23.46 -15.90
N ASN A 957 3.29 -24.24 -16.62
CA ASN A 957 3.83 -25.49 -16.09
C ASN A 957 4.72 -25.26 -14.86
N ASP A 958 5.58 -24.25 -14.89
CA ASP A 958 6.39 -23.86 -13.73
C ASP A 958 5.52 -23.41 -12.55
N CYS A 959 4.42 -22.70 -12.82
CA CYS A 959 3.46 -22.31 -11.78
C CYS A 959 2.73 -23.52 -11.18
N LEU A 960 2.33 -24.48 -12.01
CA LEU A 960 1.67 -25.72 -11.58
C LEU A 960 2.57 -26.64 -10.76
N ALA A 961 3.89 -26.55 -10.91
CA ALA A 961 4.84 -27.28 -10.06
C ALA A 961 4.77 -26.84 -8.58
N CYS A 962 4.30 -25.61 -8.32
CA CYS A 962 4.13 -25.09 -6.95
C CYS A 962 2.94 -24.12 -6.85
N PRO A 963 1.68 -24.60 -6.96
CA PRO A 963 0.51 -23.72 -7.09
C PRO A 963 0.36 -22.71 -5.97
N SER A 964 0.62 -23.13 -4.73
CA SER A 964 0.49 -22.29 -3.54
C SER A 964 1.51 -21.15 -3.45
N LYS A 965 2.61 -21.20 -4.22
CA LYS A 965 3.54 -20.06 -4.35
C LYS A 965 2.90 -18.93 -5.15
N TYR A 966 2.11 -19.27 -6.16
CA TYR A 966 1.59 -18.32 -7.15
C TYR A 966 0.18 -17.83 -6.81
N ILE A 967 -0.69 -18.72 -6.33
CA ILE A 967 -2.08 -18.43 -5.95
C ILE A 967 -2.37 -19.01 -4.56
N ALA A 968 -2.83 -18.16 -3.64
CA ALA A 968 -3.23 -18.54 -2.29
C ALA A 968 -4.55 -19.35 -2.31
N ALA A 969 -4.61 -20.43 -1.54
CA ALA A 969 -5.85 -21.20 -1.39
C ALA A 969 -6.87 -20.40 -0.59
N ALA A 970 -8.06 -20.18 -1.15
CA ALA A 970 -9.22 -19.72 -0.40
C ALA A 970 -9.61 -20.82 0.61
N SER A 971 -9.10 -20.74 1.83
CA SER A 971 -9.50 -21.61 2.93
C SER A 971 -10.07 -20.74 4.05
N ARG A 972 -11.28 -21.08 4.49
CA ARG A 972 -11.74 -20.76 5.84
C ARG A 972 -12.25 -22.03 6.50
N GLY A 973 -11.65 -22.31 7.65
CA GLY A 973 -12.30 -22.97 8.78
C GLY A 973 -12.34 -24.50 8.73
N ILE A 974 -11.38 -25.13 9.40
CA ILE A 974 -11.54 -26.14 10.47
C ILE A 974 -10.11 -26.65 10.76
N PHE A 975 -9.45 -26.09 11.78
CA PHE A 975 -8.85 -26.82 12.90
C PHE A 975 -8.26 -25.82 13.90
N SER A 976 -8.46 -26.18 15.16
CA SER A 976 -8.26 -25.46 16.41
C SER A 976 -6.83 -25.01 16.70
N ASP A 977 -6.74 -23.99 17.56
CA ASP A 977 -5.61 -23.71 18.43
C ASP A 977 -4.97 -25.00 18.99
N LYS A 978 -3.76 -25.31 18.52
CA LYS A 978 -2.67 -25.77 19.35
C LYS A 978 -1.37 -25.16 18.83
N GLU A 979 -0.63 -24.59 19.77
CA GLU A 979 0.73 -24.09 19.62
C GLU A 979 1.59 -25.04 18.76
N VAL A 980 2.06 -24.53 17.62
CA VAL A 980 3.27 -25.01 16.97
C VAL A 980 4.07 -23.79 16.57
N GLU A 981 5.12 -23.52 17.34
CA GLU A 981 6.24 -22.68 16.90
C GLU A 981 6.83 -23.26 15.62
N MET A 982 6.87 -22.48 14.53
CA MET A 982 7.69 -22.83 13.37
C MET A 982 8.15 -21.58 12.60
N THR A 983 9.37 -21.16 12.95
CA THR A 983 10.50 -20.95 12.03
C THR A 983 10.20 -20.37 10.63
N THR A 984 10.51 -19.07 10.51
CA THR A 984 11.26 -18.43 9.42
C THR A 984 11.68 -19.32 8.24
N PHE A 985 11.00 -19.19 7.09
CA PHE A 985 11.60 -19.26 5.75
C PHE A 985 10.74 -18.48 4.74
N GLY A 986 11.33 -17.52 4.03
CA GLY A 986 10.72 -16.89 2.85
C GLY A 986 10.84 -15.37 2.80
N ALA A 987 11.86 -14.89 2.09
CA ALA A 987 12.17 -13.49 1.89
C ALA A 987 11.03 -12.70 1.23
N ALA A 988 10.51 -11.67 1.93
CA ALA A 988 9.74 -10.61 1.33
C ALA A 988 10.68 -9.62 0.62
N ILE A 989 10.76 -9.72 -0.71
CA ILE A 989 11.38 -8.72 -1.57
C ILE A 989 10.41 -7.52 -1.66
N PRO A 990 10.83 -6.27 -1.40
CA PRO A 990 9.95 -5.10 -1.42
C PRO A 990 9.39 -4.79 -2.82
N VAL A 991 8.10 -4.47 -2.87
CA VAL A 991 7.28 -4.07 -4.04
C VAL A 991 7.77 -2.77 -4.73
N ASP A 992 8.83 -2.14 -4.23
CA ASP A 992 9.40 -0.90 -4.79
C ASP A 992 10.53 -1.14 -5.82
N TYR A 993 11.00 -2.38 -5.97
CA TYR A 993 12.05 -2.72 -6.95
C TYR A 993 11.48 -2.89 -8.38
N ALA A 994 10.22 -3.32 -8.52
CA ALA A 994 9.57 -3.53 -9.81
C ALA A 994 9.16 -2.21 -10.50
N ARG A 995 8.75 -1.19 -9.72
CA ARG A 995 8.34 0.12 -10.25
C ARG A 995 9.51 0.91 -10.86
N ARG A 996 10.75 0.71 -10.38
CA ARG A 996 11.94 1.41 -10.90
C ARG A 996 12.52 0.79 -12.18
N ARG A 997 12.30 -0.51 -12.44
CA ARG A 997 12.77 -1.17 -13.67
C ARG A 997 11.85 -0.96 -14.87
N VAL A 998 10.54 -0.79 -14.64
CA VAL A 998 9.58 -0.50 -15.72
C VAL A 998 9.71 0.97 -16.20
N ASN A 999 9.95 1.92 -15.29
CA ASN A 999 10.16 3.33 -15.67
C ASN A 999 11.50 3.59 -16.39
N ALA A 1000 12.47 2.68 -16.33
CA ALA A 1000 13.74 2.81 -17.05
C ALA A 1000 13.63 2.48 -18.56
N TYR A 1001 12.58 1.78 -18.98
CA TYR A 1001 12.35 1.43 -20.40
C TYR A 1001 11.47 2.42 -21.15
N ILE A 1002 10.70 3.26 -20.45
CA ILE A 1002 9.76 4.22 -21.06
C ILE A 1002 10.47 5.53 -21.49
N ALA A 1003 11.73 5.74 -21.11
CA ALA A 1003 12.42 7.03 -21.30
C ALA A 1003 13.59 7.04 -22.32
N ASN A 1004 13.92 5.95 -23.02
CA ASN A 1004 15.02 5.96 -23.99
C ASN A 1004 14.88 4.93 -25.13
N PRO A 1005 14.71 5.35 -26.40
CA PRO A 1005 14.52 4.43 -27.52
C PRO A 1005 15.83 4.21 -28.30
N VAL A 1006 16.85 3.57 -27.71
CA VAL A 1006 17.97 3.02 -28.50
C VAL A 1006 18.58 1.83 -27.76
N HIS A 1007 18.34 0.60 -28.22
CA HIS A 1007 19.30 -0.50 -28.40
C HIS A 1007 18.56 -1.83 -28.66
N PRO A 1008 18.69 -2.43 -29.87
CA PRO A 1008 18.27 -3.80 -30.12
C PRO A 1008 19.42 -4.73 -29.65
N ASN A 1009 19.09 -5.77 -28.88
CA ASN A 1009 19.95 -6.86 -28.36
C ASN A 1009 20.12 -6.87 -26.83
N LEU A 1010 19.04 -7.18 -26.10
CA LEU A 1010 19.14 -7.81 -24.80
C LEU A 1010 18.16 -9.01 -24.75
N VAL A 1011 18.66 -10.18 -25.15
CA VAL A 1011 17.98 -11.47 -24.94
C VAL A 1011 17.95 -11.73 -23.43
N ILE A 1012 16.77 -11.74 -22.83
CA ILE A 1012 16.59 -12.19 -21.44
C ILE A 1012 16.80 -13.72 -21.43
N SER A 1013 18.02 -14.16 -21.16
CA SER A 1013 18.28 -15.53 -20.76
C SER A 1013 17.74 -15.72 -19.34
N VAL A 1014 16.57 -16.36 -19.22
CA VAL A 1014 16.07 -16.88 -17.95
C VAL A 1014 17.02 -18.01 -17.54
N ARG A 1015 18.02 -17.69 -16.71
CA ARG A 1015 18.84 -18.73 -16.06
C ARG A 1015 17.94 -19.51 -15.11
N ARG A 1016 17.73 -20.79 -15.45
CA ARG A 1016 17.05 -21.79 -14.61
C ARG A 1016 17.61 -21.77 -13.18
N PRO A 1017 16.77 -21.62 -12.14
CA PRO A 1017 17.19 -21.96 -10.78
C PRO A 1017 17.32 -23.48 -10.70
N THR A 1018 18.51 -23.97 -10.41
CA THR A 1018 18.74 -25.36 -10.08
C THR A 1018 18.00 -25.69 -8.78
N ASN A 1019 17.02 -26.59 -8.90
CA ASN A 1019 16.39 -27.38 -7.83
C ASN A 1019 15.12 -26.83 -7.14
N VAL A 1020 14.11 -26.42 -7.93
CA VAL A 1020 12.72 -26.16 -7.48
C VAL A 1020 12.11 -27.36 -6.72
N ALA A 1021 12.51 -28.58 -7.08
CA ALA A 1021 12.04 -29.82 -6.47
C ALA A 1021 12.52 -30.05 -5.02
N ALA A 1022 13.60 -29.38 -4.58
CA ALA A 1022 14.07 -29.43 -3.20
C ALA A 1022 13.30 -28.45 -2.30
N TYR A 1023 12.99 -27.26 -2.82
CA TYR A 1023 12.20 -26.24 -2.09
C TYR A 1023 10.74 -26.68 -1.88
N CYS A 1024 10.14 -27.37 -2.84
CA CYS A 1024 8.77 -27.90 -2.70
C CYS A 1024 8.70 -29.03 -1.67
N ARG A 1025 9.68 -29.95 -1.65
CA ARG A 1025 9.75 -31.00 -0.61
C ARG A 1025 9.90 -30.43 0.80
N PHE A 1026 10.59 -29.30 0.94
CA PHE A 1026 10.72 -28.59 2.22
C PHE A 1026 9.39 -27.96 2.68
N LEU A 1027 8.59 -27.41 1.76
CA LEU A 1027 7.27 -26.82 2.09
C LEU A 1027 6.19 -27.88 2.38
N ASP A 1028 6.22 -29.02 1.68
CA ASP A 1028 5.30 -30.14 1.95
C ASP A 1028 5.63 -30.84 3.28
N GLN A 1029 6.91 -30.88 3.70
CA GLN A 1029 7.33 -31.38 5.01
C GLN A 1029 6.99 -30.44 6.18
N GLN A 1030 6.68 -29.16 5.93
CA GLN A 1030 6.24 -28.20 6.96
C GLN A 1030 4.72 -28.21 7.15
N ARG A 1031 3.97 -28.90 6.26
CA ARG A 1031 2.50 -29.01 6.30
C ARG A 1031 1.98 -30.36 6.81
N ALA A 1032 2.83 -31.37 6.93
CA ALA A 1032 2.54 -32.65 7.58
C ALA A 1032 3.04 -32.62 9.03
#